data_AF-A0A8C2INN9-F1
#
_entry.id   AF-A0A8C2INN9-F1
#
_cell.length_a   1.000
_cell.length_b   1.000
_cell.length_c   1.000
_cell.angle_alpha   90.00
_cell.angle_beta   90.00
_cell.angle_gamma   90.00
#
_symmetry.space_group_name_H-M   'P 1'
#
loop_
_entity.id
_entity.type
_entity.pdbx_description
1 polymer ?
#
loop_
_entity_poly.entity_id
_entity_poly.type
_entity_poly.pdbx_seq_one_letter_code
_entity_poly.pdbx_strand_id
1 'polypeptide(L)'
;MQADDARYLKRKYKGGSLDVHPTEKALVVQYEVEATILGETGDPMLGERKECQKIIRLKSLNSNTDIASLARKVVEECRLISPSRLPEVEQLLFYLQNRKKSAGRLRRIGDCLCFVYSEKKEKKQIKPRDLTPFEGIELDEEANINSIDDYVELLYEDIPEKIRGATLILHLARNPDNLEELLQNETALGALARVLREDWKQSVDLATTIIYVFFCFSSFSQFHGLITHYKIGALCMSIIEHELKRYDLWQDELQKKKKADILSNLKKEYEKALKKYHGLLTKQEQLLRVALYLLLNLSEDTRTELKMRNKNIVHLLVKTLDRDSEELLVLVVSFLKKLSIFLENKNDMAEIDTVEKLAKLVPCEHEDLLNVTLRLLLNLSFDTGLRSKMVQADLLPKLTSLLGDEAQRQIAMCILYHISMDDRFKSMFAYTDCIPQVMKMLFDCVEERIDAELISFCINLAANKRNAQIMCEGHGLKMLMKRALKLKDPLMMKMIRNISQHDGPSKNLFIDYVGDLAAQIGLKEEEEFVIECLGTLSNLTIPDLDWELVLKEYNLVPYLKDHLKPGSAEDDLILEVVIMIGTVSMDDSCAVMLAKSGIIPALIELLNAQQEDDEFVCQIVYVFYQMVFHQATRDVIIKETQAPAYLIDLMHDKNAEIRKVCDNTLDIIAEYDVEWGKKIQSEKFRWHNSQWLEMVENRQMDEAEPFMYGDDGEPFLQNGDILERPDLFYSADGIIPADGAISPEFFTDFQNGDLLGPQGFPSSVKGIGQPESVVFILSVWC
;
A
#
# COMPACT_ATOMS: atom_id res chain seq x y z
N MET A 1 2.29 65.55 25.69
CA MET A 1 2.14 66.05 24.30
C MET A 1 0.92 65.38 23.72
N GLN A 2 -0.08 66.16 23.31
CA GLN A 2 -1.37 65.66 22.82
C GLN A 2 -1.20 65.05 21.41
N ALA A 3 -1.96 63.99 21.14
CA ALA A 3 -1.93 63.24 19.88
C ALA A 3 -2.72 63.93 18.73
N ASP A 4 -3.27 65.13 18.98
CA ASP A 4 -4.22 65.81 18.09
C ASP A 4 -3.58 66.69 16.99
N ASP A 5 -2.24 66.82 16.95
CA ASP A 5 -1.55 67.76 16.03
C ASP A 5 -1.04 67.15 14.71
N ALA A 6 -1.33 65.87 14.42
CA ALA A 6 -0.85 65.19 13.21
C ALA A 6 -1.83 65.30 12.03
N ARG A 7 -1.73 66.36 11.20
CA ARG A 7 -2.64 66.56 10.05
C ARG A 7 -2.16 66.01 8.70
N TYR A 8 -0.88 65.72 8.49
CA TYR A 8 -0.39 65.22 7.19
C TYR A 8 0.70 64.14 7.30
N LEU A 9 0.45 62.98 6.68
CA LEU A 9 1.41 61.88 6.54
C LEU A 9 2.06 61.91 5.15
N LYS A 10 3.37 62.16 5.09
CA LYS A 10 4.14 62.10 3.83
C LYS A 10 4.91 60.78 3.76
N ARG A 11 4.58 59.92 2.80
CA ARG A 11 5.28 58.66 2.54
C ARG A 11 6.25 58.82 1.38
N LYS A 12 7.52 58.51 1.61
CA LYS A 12 8.56 58.45 0.58
C LYS A 12 9.01 57.00 0.41
N TYR A 13 9.04 56.53 -0.83
CA TYR A 13 9.47 55.18 -1.16
C TYR A 13 10.88 55.25 -1.76
N LYS A 14 11.78 54.41 -1.26
CA LYS A 14 13.12 54.24 -1.80
C LYS A 14 13.28 52.81 -2.29
N GLY A 15 13.56 52.62 -3.59
CA GLY A 15 13.73 51.31 -4.18
C GLY A 15 14.98 50.60 -3.63
N GLY A 16 14.82 49.35 -3.18
CA GLY A 16 15.86 48.45 -2.68
C GLY A 16 16.32 47.44 -3.75
N SER A 17 16.66 46.21 -3.36
CA SER A 17 17.07 45.15 -4.31
C SER A 17 15.90 44.60 -5.13
N LEU A 18 16.22 44.04 -6.29
CA LEU A 18 15.28 43.35 -7.17
C LEU A 18 15.80 41.94 -7.43
N ASP A 19 15.05 40.92 -7.00
CA ASP A 19 15.47 39.53 -7.07
C ASP A 19 14.36 38.64 -7.66
N VAL A 20 14.70 37.40 -8.01
CA VAL A 20 13.72 36.37 -8.45
C VAL A 20 13.21 35.56 -7.26
N HIS A 21 11.92 35.23 -7.25
CA HIS A 21 11.35 34.38 -6.22
C HIS A 21 11.98 32.97 -6.28
N PRO A 22 12.38 32.39 -5.14
CA PRO A 22 13.13 31.12 -5.12
C PRO A 22 12.32 29.93 -5.63
N THR A 23 11.00 30.00 -5.77
CA THR A 23 10.16 28.87 -6.24
C THR A 23 9.04 29.26 -7.21
N GLU A 24 8.65 30.53 -7.29
CA GLU A 24 7.52 30.99 -8.10
C GLU A 24 8.05 31.75 -9.32
N LYS A 25 7.27 31.84 -10.40
CA LYS A 25 7.53 32.78 -11.49
C LYS A 25 7.14 34.19 -11.05
N ALA A 26 7.96 34.79 -10.19
CA ALA A 26 7.70 36.10 -9.59
C ALA A 26 8.99 36.87 -9.33
N LEU A 27 8.90 38.20 -9.32
CA LEU A 27 9.99 39.10 -8.90
C LEU A 27 9.73 39.58 -7.48
N VAL A 28 10.79 39.72 -6.69
CA VAL A 28 10.76 40.25 -5.32
C VAL A 28 11.42 41.62 -5.35
N VAL A 29 10.66 42.66 -5.04
CA VAL A 29 11.14 44.05 -4.93
C VAL A 29 11.27 44.39 -3.47
N GLN A 30 12.49 44.57 -2.97
CA GLN A 30 12.71 45.16 -1.66
C GLN A 30 12.61 46.68 -1.78
N TYR A 31 11.98 47.34 -0.82
CA TYR A 31 11.88 48.79 -0.78
C TYR A 31 11.75 49.29 0.65
N GLU A 32 12.22 50.51 0.88
CA GLU A 32 12.15 51.19 2.17
C GLU A 32 11.04 52.24 2.12
N VAL A 33 10.15 52.22 3.11
CA VAL A 33 9.13 53.25 3.30
C VAL A 33 9.58 54.16 4.44
N GLU A 34 9.77 55.44 4.13
CA GLU A 34 9.98 56.49 5.11
C GLU A 34 8.66 57.26 5.26
N ALA A 35 8.06 57.18 6.45
CA ALA A 35 6.85 57.89 6.79
C ALA A 35 7.19 59.06 7.71
N THR A 36 6.93 60.29 7.25
CA THR A 36 7.16 61.50 8.03
C THR A 36 5.83 62.16 8.37
N ILE A 37 5.56 62.37 9.65
CA ILE A 37 4.41 63.13 10.15
C ILE A 37 4.80 64.61 10.17
N LEU A 38 4.07 65.43 9.44
CA LEU A 38 4.28 66.88 9.37
C LEU A 38 3.33 67.60 10.35
N GLY A 39 3.87 68.55 11.12
CA GLY A 39 3.09 69.45 11.95
C GLY A 39 2.38 70.54 11.14
N GLU A 40 1.55 71.37 11.79
CA GLU A 40 0.73 72.40 11.12
C GLU A 40 1.52 73.43 10.29
N THR A 41 2.82 73.64 10.59
CA THR A 41 3.71 74.55 9.86
C THR A 41 4.49 73.88 8.72
N GLY A 42 4.32 72.56 8.50
CA GLY A 42 5.04 71.79 7.48
C GLY A 42 6.42 71.27 7.92
N ASP A 43 6.79 71.45 9.18
CA ASP A 43 8.03 70.93 9.75
C ASP A 43 7.90 69.44 10.16
N PRO A 44 8.93 68.61 9.94
CA PRO A 44 8.89 67.18 10.26
C PRO A 44 8.94 66.95 11.77
N MET A 45 7.89 66.33 12.32
CA MET A 45 7.77 66.07 13.77
C MET A 45 8.22 64.66 14.18
N LEU A 46 7.95 63.63 13.36
CA LEU A 46 8.41 62.26 13.60
C LEU A 46 8.63 61.52 12.28
N GLY A 47 9.70 60.72 12.19
CA GLY A 47 10.03 59.91 11.01
C GLY A 47 10.31 58.47 11.38
N GLU A 48 9.59 57.53 10.79
CA GLU A 48 9.81 56.08 10.95
C GLU A 48 10.18 55.47 9.59
N ARG A 49 11.17 54.55 9.60
CA ARG A 49 11.65 53.83 8.42
C ARG A 49 11.36 52.35 8.58
N LYS A 50 10.72 51.75 7.57
CA LYS A 50 10.41 50.32 7.54
C LYS A 50 10.83 49.70 6.22
N GLU A 51 11.62 48.64 6.30
CA GLU A 51 11.94 47.80 5.16
C GLU A 51 10.73 46.90 4.82
N CYS A 52 10.38 46.86 3.55
CA CYS A 52 9.22 46.15 3.03
C CYS A 52 9.61 45.35 1.77
N GLN A 53 8.85 44.30 1.47
CA GLN A 53 9.01 43.52 0.24
C GLN A 53 7.69 43.43 -0.51
N LYS A 54 7.76 43.51 -1.85
CA LYS A 54 6.62 43.33 -2.74
C LYS A 54 6.93 42.20 -3.73
N ILE A 55 6.03 41.22 -3.82
CA ILE A 55 6.15 40.10 -4.77
C ILE A 55 5.27 40.38 -5.98
N ILE A 56 5.88 40.44 -7.17
CA ILE A 56 5.20 40.63 -8.46
C ILE A 56 5.09 39.27 -9.13
N ARG A 57 3.88 38.68 -9.12
CA ARG A 57 3.61 37.36 -9.72
C ARG A 57 3.32 37.47 -11.21
N LEU A 58 4.04 36.71 -12.01
CA LEU A 58 4.00 36.77 -13.48
C LEU A 58 3.17 35.60 -14.02
N LYS A 59 1.84 35.70 -13.86
CA LYS A 59 0.89 34.63 -14.22
C LYS A 59 0.96 34.24 -15.71
N SER A 60 1.36 35.17 -16.58
CA SER A 60 1.45 34.98 -18.03
C SER A 60 2.82 34.52 -18.53
N LEU A 61 3.82 34.30 -17.66
CA LEU A 61 5.18 33.94 -18.08
C LEU A 61 5.28 32.45 -18.49
N ASN A 62 5.34 32.19 -19.79
CA ASN A 62 5.54 30.88 -20.42
C ASN A 62 6.74 30.91 -21.39
N SER A 63 7.07 29.78 -22.03
CA SER A 63 8.22 29.65 -22.95
C SER A 63 8.14 30.55 -24.19
N ASN A 64 6.94 31.02 -24.54
CA ASN A 64 6.66 31.80 -25.75
C ASN A 64 6.41 33.29 -25.44
N THR A 65 6.62 33.72 -24.19
CA THR A 65 6.37 35.10 -23.75
C THR A 65 7.50 36.02 -24.19
N ASP A 66 7.16 37.14 -24.83
CA ASP A 66 8.12 38.22 -25.12
C ASP A 66 8.55 38.93 -23.84
N ILE A 67 9.79 38.67 -23.43
CA ILE A 67 10.38 39.20 -22.20
C ILE A 67 10.49 40.73 -22.23
N ALA A 68 10.84 41.32 -23.36
CA ALA A 68 11.08 42.77 -23.45
C ALA A 68 9.77 43.56 -23.29
N SER A 69 8.68 43.05 -23.85
CA SER A 69 7.36 43.66 -23.68
C SER A 69 6.81 43.44 -22.26
N LEU A 70 7.05 42.27 -21.66
CA LEU A 70 6.64 42.01 -20.28
C LEU A 70 7.42 42.85 -19.26
N ALA A 71 8.73 43.03 -19.46
CA ALA A 71 9.55 43.86 -18.58
C ALA A 71 9.11 45.31 -18.58
N ARG A 72 8.82 45.88 -19.76
CA ARG A 72 8.28 47.25 -19.88
C ARG A 72 6.97 47.39 -19.13
N LYS A 73 6.05 46.44 -19.29
CA LYS A 73 4.78 46.43 -18.56
C LYS A 73 4.96 46.33 -17.04
N VAL A 74 5.89 45.50 -16.56
CA VAL A 74 6.20 45.35 -15.13
C VAL A 74 6.74 46.65 -14.53
N VAL A 75 7.60 47.37 -15.26
CA VAL A 75 8.16 48.66 -14.82
C VAL A 75 7.10 49.78 -14.85
N GLU A 76 6.22 49.79 -15.86
CA GLU A 76 5.11 50.76 -15.95
C GLU A 76 4.07 50.56 -14.84
N GLU A 77 3.70 49.31 -14.53
CA GLU A 77 2.71 49.00 -13.50
C GLU A 77 3.27 49.08 -12.06
N CYS A 78 4.60 48.93 -11.88
CA CYS A 78 5.22 48.95 -10.56
C CYS A 78 6.05 50.22 -10.30
N ARG A 79 5.42 51.22 -9.69
CA ARG A 79 6.04 52.49 -9.27
C ARG A 79 7.23 52.38 -8.29
N LEU A 80 7.50 51.18 -7.76
CA LEU A 80 8.64 50.90 -6.87
C LEU A 80 9.93 50.54 -7.63
N ILE A 81 9.82 50.20 -8.93
CA ILE A 81 10.95 49.89 -9.79
C ILE A 81 11.26 51.13 -10.63
N SER A 82 12.50 51.64 -10.55
CA SER A 82 12.92 52.77 -11.37
C SER A 82 12.94 52.39 -12.86
N PRO A 83 12.48 53.27 -13.78
CA PRO A 83 12.61 53.05 -15.23
C PRO A 83 14.03 52.75 -15.70
N SER A 84 15.04 53.21 -14.95
CA SER A 84 16.46 52.94 -15.23
C SER A 84 16.88 51.47 -15.01
N ARG A 85 16.05 50.66 -14.34
CA ARG A 85 16.32 49.24 -14.05
C ARG A 85 15.58 48.27 -14.99
N LEU A 86 15.03 48.77 -16.10
CA LEU A 86 14.40 47.95 -17.12
C LEU A 86 15.30 46.78 -17.63
N PRO A 87 16.61 46.98 -17.90
CA PRO A 87 17.48 45.87 -18.34
C PRO A 87 17.64 44.77 -17.29
N GLU A 88 17.64 45.14 -16.01
CA GLU A 88 17.74 44.20 -14.88
C GLU A 88 16.46 43.35 -14.76
N VAL A 89 15.29 43.97 -14.94
CA VAL A 89 14.00 43.27 -14.98
C VAL A 89 13.93 42.29 -16.15
N GLU A 90 14.39 42.68 -17.34
CA GLU A 90 14.46 41.78 -18.51
C GLU A 90 15.32 40.54 -18.24
N GLN A 91 16.48 40.73 -17.62
CA GLN A 91 17.39 39.63 -17.30
C GLN A 91 16.79 38.66 -16.28
N LEU A 92 16.12 39.15 -15.24
CA LEU A 92 15.49 38.31 -14.22
C LEU A 92 14.27 37.55 -14.78
N LEU A 93 13.51 38.17 -15.69
CA LEU A 93 12.43 37.50 -16.42
C LEU A 93 12.95 36.42 -17.37
N PHE A 94 14.06 36.68 -18.07
CA PHE A 94 14.74 35.67 -18.90
C PHE A 94 15.20 34.47 -18.07
N TYR A 95 15.79 34.72 -16.90
CA TYR A 95 16.18 33.66 -15.97
C TYR A 95 14.96 32.84 -15.50
N LEU A 96 13.85 33.49 -15.13
CA LEU A 96 12.62 32.81 -14.71
C LEU A 96 11.96 31.99 -15.84
N GLN A 97 12.10 32.43 -17.10
CA GLN A 97 11.57 31.70 -18.27
C GLN A 97 12.37 30.41 -18.54
N ASN A 98 13.70 30.47 -18.40
CA ASN A 98 14.63 29.38 -18.73
C ASN A 98 15.04 28.51 -17.54
N ARG A 99 14.51 28.80 -16.35
CA ARG A 99 14.76 28.02 -15.14
C ARG A 99 14.21 26.60 -15.29
N LYS A 100 15.09 25.64 -15.60
CA LYS A 100 14.79 24.20 -15.55
C LYS A 100 14.29 23.85 -14.14
N LYS A 101 13.14 23.18 -14.04
CA LYS A 101 12.68 22.57 -12.78
C LYS A 101 13.78 21.61 -12.34
N SER A 102 14.49 21.91 -11.25
CA SER A 102 15.43 20.96 -10.66
C SER A 102 14.64 19.73 -10.22
N ALA A 103 14.74 18.66 -11.00
CA ALA A 103 14.61 17.30 -10.52
C ALA A 103 15.67 17.06 -9.42
N GLY A 104 15.33 16.20 -8.48
CA GLY A 104 15.90 16.11 -7.14
C GLY A 104 17.43 16.00 -7.05
N ARG A 105 17.96 16.49 -5.92
CA ARG A 105 19.30 16.12 -5.45
C ARG A 105 19.18 15.12 -4.31
N LEU A 106 19.92 14.02 -4.43
CA LEU A 106 20.24 13.06 -3.38
C LEU A 106 20.85 13.76 -2.15
N ARG A 107 20.43 13.36 -0.94
CA ARG A 107 21.20 13.59 0.30
C ARG A 107 21.38 12.26 1.02
N ARG A 108 22.64 11.96 1.39
CA ARG A 108 23.01 10.82 2.23
C ARG A 108 22.53 11.02 3.67
N ILE A 109 21.92 9.98 4.24
CA ILE A 109 21.80 9.77 5.69
C ILE A 109 22.17 8.29 5.92
N GLY A 110 23.36 8.04 6.48
CA GLY A 110 23.88 6.68 6.69
C GLY A 110 24.30 5.93 5.40
N ASP A 111 24.49 4.61 5.52
CA ASP A 111 24.98 3.70 4.47
C ASP A 111 23.88 3.14 3.55
N CYS A 112 22.63 3.59 3.68
CA CYS A 112 21.51 3.18 2.81
C CYS A 112 21.03 4.34 1.91
N LEU A 113 20.83 4.06 0.61
CA LEU A 113 20.22 4.99 -0.34
C LEU A 113 18.69 4.87 -0.27
N CYS A 114 18.05 5.76 0.48
CA CYS A 114 16.58 5.86 0.54
C CYS A 114 16.05 7.05 -0.29
N PHE A 115 15.07 6.79 -1.16
CA PHE A 115 14.33 7.78 -1.94
C PHE A 115 13.29 8.45 -1.04
N VAL A 116 13.57 9.66 -0.60
CA VAL A 116 12.60 10.56 0.01
C VAL A 116 11.73 11.14 -1.10
N TYR A 117 10.48 10.67 -1.24
CA TYR A 117 9.50 11.43 -2.03
C TYR A 117 9.37 12.80 -1.38
N SER A 118 9.72 13.86 -2.11
CA SER A 118 9.57 15.20 -1.56
C SER A 118 8.09 15.50 -1.43
N GLU A 119 7.54 15.37 -0.22
CA GLU A 119 6.23 15.88 0.21
C GLU A 119 6.04 17.40 -0.03
N LYS A 120 7.01 18.07 -0.66
CA LYS A 120 6.93 19.49 -1.01
C LYS A 120 5.87 19.81 -2.07
N LYS A 121 5.24 18.82 -2.71
CA LYS A 121 4.09 19.06 -3.61
C LYS A 121 2.72 18.89 -2.96
N GLU A 122 2.59 18.25 -1.80
CA GLU A 122 1.27 18.01 -1.16
C GLU A 122 0.84 19.12 -0.18
N LYS A 123 1.65 20.16 0.04
CA LYS A 123 1.22 21.38 0.74
C LYS A 123 0.64 22.45 -0.20
N LYS A 124 -0.18 22.07 -1.17
CA LYS A 124 -1.27 22.97 -1.60
C LYS A 124 -2.41 22.77 -0.59
N GLN A 125 -2.23 23.28 0.63
CA GLN A 125 -3.40 23.68 1.40
C GLN A 125 -4.15 24.67 0.51
N ILE A 126 -5.38 24.33 0.13
CA ILE A 126 -6.29 25.29 -0.52
C ILE A 126 -6.38 26.44 0.46
N LYS A 127 -5.76 27.57 0.11
CA LYS A 127 -5.81 28.75 0.98
C LYS A 127 -7.26 29.21 1.04
N PRO A 128 -7.70 29.92 2.09
CA PRO A 128 -9.07 30.46 2.16
C PRO A 128 -9.48 31.28 0.92
N ARG A 129 -8.49 31.79 0.16
CA ARG A 129 -8.63 32.52 -1.11
C ARG A 129 -8.81 31.66 -2.37
N ASP A 130 -8.48 30.37 -2.32
CA ASP A 130 -8.52 29.45 -3.47
C ASP A 130 -9.88 28.73 -3.59
N LEU A 131 -10.72 28.78 -2.55
CA LEU A 131 -12.15 28.50 -2.70
C LEU A 131 -12.72 29.61 -3.58
N THR A 132 -13.22 29.25 -4.76
CA THR A 132 -13.95 30.15 -5.66
C THR A 132 -14.89 31.07 -4.86
N PRO A 133 -14.79 32.40 -5.05
CA PRO A 133 -15.76 33.32 -4.46
C PRO A 133 -17.17 32.86 -4.80
N PHE A 134 -18.00 32.80 -3.78
CA PHE A 134 -19.40 32.38 -3.86
C PHE A 134 -20.13 33.23 -4.92
N GLU A 135 -20.69 32.62 -5.96
CA GLU A 135 -21.62 33.33 -6.86
C GLU A 135 -22.85 33.76 -6.05
N GLY A 136 -22.98 35.06 -5.78
CA GLY A 136 -24.11 35.65 -5.06
C GLY A 136 -23.79 36.33 -3.72
N ILE A 137 -22.52 36.44 -3.34
CA ILE A 137 -22.06 37.17 -2.13
C ILE A 137 -21.07 38.27 -2.53
N GLU A 138 -21.40 39.04 -3.57
CA GLU A 138 -20.77 40.34 -3.82
C GLU A 138 -21.76 41.40 -3.32
N LEU A 139 -21.50 41.93 -2.13
CA LEU A 139 -22.12 43.18 -1.70
C LEU A 139 -21.25 44.31 -2.27
N ASP A 140 -21.87 45.35 -2.83
CA ASP A 140 -21.19 46.58 -3.25
C ASP A 140 -20.58 47.36 -2.05
N GLU A 141 -20.81 46.90 -0.82
CA GLU A 141 -20.38 47.52 0.43
C GLU A 141 -19.04 46.94 0.91
N GLU A 142 -18.02 47.79 1.04
CA GLU A 142 -16.73 47.42 1.64
C GLU A 142 -16.86 47.24 3.16
N ALA A 143 -16.56 46.05 3.66
CA ALA A 143 -16.57 45.77 5.10
C ALA A 143 -15.40 46.48 5.81
N ASN A 144 -15.68 47.13 6.94
CA ASN A 144 -14.70 47.83 7.76
C ASN A 144 -14.66 47.22 9.16
N ILE A 145 -13.45 46.93 9.66
CA ILE A 145 -13.23 46.30 10.97
C ILE A 145 -13.77 47.16 12.13
N ASN A 146 -13.83 48.48 11.95
CA ASN A 146 -14.35 49.41 12.95
C ASN A 146 -15.89 49.42 13.06
N SER A 147 -16.60 48.75 12.15
CA SER A 147 -18.07 48.69 12.09
C SER A 147 -18.62 47.32 12.51
N ILE A 148 -17.85 46.52 13.27
CA ILE A 148 -18.27 45.18 13.71
C ILE A 148 -19.58 45.25 14.50
N ASP A 149 -19.75 46.23 15.38
CA ASP A 149 -20.95 46.36 16.21
C ASP A 149 -22.22 46.50 15.34
N ASP A 150 -22.17 47.34 14.30
CA ASP A 150 -23.26 47.51 13.33
C ASP A 150 -23.59 46.17 12.63
N TYR A 151 -22.57 45.37 12.31
CA TYR A 151 -22.76 44.06 11.66
C TYR A 151 -23.35 43.03 12.62
N VAL A 152 -23.07 43.15 13.91
CA VAL A 152 -23.62 42.29 14.97
C VAL A 152 -25.09 42.61 15.22
N GLU A 153 -25.50 43.88 15.16
CA GLU A 153 -26.92 44.25 15.26
C GLU A 153 -27.77 43.57 14.18
N LEU A 154 -27.27 43.50 12.94
CA LEU A 154 -27.93 42.80 11.83
C LEU A 154 -28.17 41.30 12.11
N LEU A 155 -27.41 40.67 13.02
CA LEU A 155 -27.59 39.26 13.38
C LEU A 155 -28.80 39.00 14.29
N TYR A 156 -29.47 40.05 14.79
CA TYR A 156 -30.68 39.95 15.60
C TYR A 156 -31.97 40.17 14.80
N GLU A 157 -31.86 40.61 13.56
CA GLU A 157 -32.98 40.92 12.66
C GLU A 157 -33.49 39.67 11.89
N ASP A 158 -34.25 39.88 10.82
CA ASP A 158 -34.75 38.82 9.95
C ASP A 158 -33.64 38.11 9.16
N ILE A 159 -33.97 36.99 8.51
CA ILE A 159 -33.01 36.13 7.80
C ILE A 159 -32.17 36.87 6.73
N PRO A 160 -32.73 37.74 5.87
CA PRO A 160 -31.94 38.49 4.88
C PRO A 160 -30.87 39.38 5.52
N GLU A 161 -31.21 40.06 6.61
CA GLU A 161 -30.37 40.96 7.38
C GLU A 161 -29.28 40.18 8.11
N LYS A 162 -29.63 39.03 8.70
CA LYS A 162 -28.67 38.07 9.28
C LYS A 162 -27.64 37.60 8.24
N ILE A 163 -28.07 37.29 7.02
CA ILE A 163 -27.17 36.90 5.92
C ILE A 163 -26.23 38.06 5.57
N ARG A 164 -26.76 39.29 5.49
CA ARG A 164 -25.96 40.49 5.22
C ARG A 164 -24.92 40.75 6.32
N GLY A 165 -25.32 40.72 7.59
CA GLY A 165 -24.42 40.89 8.73
C GLY A 165 -23.32 39.81 8.77
N ALA A 166 -23.69 38.54 8.60
CA ALA A 166 -22.73 37.44 8.54
C ALA A 166 -21.77 37.55 7.36
N THR A 167 -22.24 38.05 6.21
CA THR A 167 -21.43 38.28 5.01
C THR A 167 -20.39 39.38 5.22
N LEU A 168 -20.76 40.49 5.84
CA LEU A 168 -19.84 41.58 6.15
C LEU A 168 -18.74 41.11 7.10
N ILE A 169 -19.09 40.33 8.12
CA ILE A 169 -18.11 39.70 9.02
C ILE A 169 -17.23 38.70 8.26
N LEU A 170 -17.79 37.93 7.33
CA LEU A 170 -17.02 37.02 6.47
C LEU A 170 -16.00 37.76 5.60
N HIS A 171 -16.36 38.90 5.01
CA HIS A 171 -15.41 39.71 4.25
C HIS A 171 -14.22 40.15 5.09
N LEU A 172 -14.45 40.51 6.35
CA LEU A 172 -13.38 40.80 7.30
C LEU A 172 -12.52 39.56 7.59
N ALA A 173 -13.14 38.41 7.88
CA ALA A 173 -12.46 37.17 8.24
C ALA A 173 -11.64 36.55 7.08
N ARG A 174 -11.97 36.85 5.82
CA ARG A 174 -11.18 36.42 4.66
C ARG A 174 -9.78 37.06 4.60
N ASN A 175 -9.57 38.18 5.30
CA ASN A 175 -8.25 38.75 5.47
C ASN A 175 -7.59 38.20 6.75
N PRO A 176 -6.51 37.41 6.67
CA PRO A 176 -5.86 36.84 7.84
C PRO A 176 -5.42 37.88 8.88
N ASP A 177 -5.04 39.08 8.45
CA ASP A 177 -4.60 40.17 9.33
C ASP A 177 -5.71 40.63 10.29
N ASN A 178 -6.98 40.45 9.91
CA ASN A 178 -8.14 40.83 10.71
C ASN A 178 -8.54 39.76 11.72
N LEU A 179 -8.02 38.53 11.62
CA LEU A 179 -8.49 37.41 12.45
C LEU A 179 -8.15 37.60 13.93
N GLU A 180 -7.01 38.20 14.26
CA GLU A 180 -6.67 38.49 15.66
C GLU A 180 -7.58 39.54 16.29
N GLU A 181 -7.98 40.55 15.53
CA GLU A 181 -8.93 41.59 15.98
C GLU A 181 -10.35 41.03 16.10
N LEU A 182 -10.78 40.20 15.14
CA LEU A 182 -12.06 39.49 15.21
C LEU A 182 -12.11 38.50 16.38
N LEU A 183 -10.99 37.87 16.73
CA LEU A 183 -10.89 36.99 17.90
C LEU A 183 -11.18 37.74 19.20
N GLN A 184 -10.75 39.00 19.32
CA GLN A 184 -10.99 39.83 20.51
C GLN A 184 -12.47 40.24 20.64
N ASN A 185 -13.23 40.20 19.55
CA ASN A 185 -14.66 40.50 19.51
C ASN A 185 -15.51 39.26 19.84
N GLU A 186 -15.48 38.83 21.10
CA GLU A 186 -16.25 37.67 21.59
C GLU A 186 -17.77 37.82 21.39
N THR A 187 -18.27 39.05 21.38
CA THR A 187 -19.68 39.38 21.10
C THR A 187 -20.10 38.96 19.70
N ALA A 188 -19.29 39.31 18.68
CA ALA A 188 -19.56 38.97 17.29
C ALA A 188 -19.50 37.45 17.07
N LEU A 189 -18.46 36.79 17.58
CA LEU A 189 -18.30 35.34 17.46
C LEU A 189 -19.39 34.57 18.23
N GLY A 190 -19.77 35.07 19.41
CA GLY A 190 -20.88 34.55 20.20
C GLY A 190 -22.23 34.69 19.49
N ALA A 191 -22.49 35.85 18.87
CA ALA A 191 -23.70 36.09 18.08
C ALA A 191 -23.77 35.16 16.87
N LEU A 192 -22.68 35.02 16.11
CA LEU A 192 -22.60 34.08 14.98
C LEU A 192 -22.83 32.63 15.41
N ALA A 193 -22.20 32.20 16.50
CA ALA A 193 -22.37 30.84 17.04
C ALA A 193 -23.81 30.58 17.51
N ARG A 194 -24.48 31.58 18.10
CA ARG A 194 -25.90 31.51 18.49
C ARG A 194 -26.79 31.40 17.26
N VAL A 195 -26.62 32.29 16.27
CA VAL A 195 -27.42 32.28 15.03
C VAL A 195 -27.24 30.96 14.28
N LEU A 196 -26.01 30.44 14.18
CA LEU A 196 -25.77 29.13 13.57
C LEU A 196 -26.46 27.99 14.34
N ARG A 197 -26.65 28.11 15.65
CA ARG A 197 -27.33 27.07 16.46
C ARG A 197 -28.84 27.09 16.29
N GLU A 198 -29.42 28.28 16.19
CA GLU A 198 -30.87 28.51 16.19
C GLU A 198 -31.46 28.47 14.77
N ASP A 199 -30.77 29.04 13.78
CA ASP A 199 -31.37 29.40 12.49
C ASP A 199 -30.81 28.64 11.27
N TRP A 200 -29.84 27.75 11.44
CA TRP A 200 -29.20 27.05 10.31
C TRP A 200 -30.16 26.22 9.45
N LYS A 201 -31.28 25.74 10.03
CA LYS A 201 -32.31 25.00 9.29
C LYS A 201 -33.16 25.90 8.39
N GLN A 202 -33.23 27.19 8.71
CA GLN A 202 -34.07 28.14 7.99
C GLN A 202 -33.42 28.58 6.68
N SER A 203 -32.09 28.74 6.65
CA SER A 203 -31.34 29.17 5.48
C SER A 203 -29.98 28.48 5.35
N VAL A 204 -29.80 27.74 4.25
CA VAL A 204 -28.53 27.12 3.85
C VAL A 204 -27.47 28.18 3.58
N ASP A 205 -27.85 29.32 2.99
CA ASP A 205 -26.92 30.42 2.67
C ASP A 205 -26.38 31.05 3.97
N LEU A 206 -27.24 31.26 4.97
CA LEU A 206 -26.85 31.76 6.28
C LEU A 206 -25.90 30.79 6.99
N ALA A 207 -26.27 29.51 7.05
CA ALA A 207 -25.44 28.47 7.64
C ALA A 207 -24.06 28.40 6.96
N THR A 208 -24.02 28.42 5.63
CA THR A 208 -22.77 28.36 4.87
C THR A 208 -21.90 29.57 5.14
N THR A 209 -22.48 30.78 5.17
CA THR A 209 -21.75 32.02 5.44
C THR A 209 -21.11 32.01 6.82
N ILE A 210 -21.88 31.64 7.86
CA ILE A 210 -21.37 31.60 9.23
C ILE A 210 -20.29 30.52 9.38
N ILE A 211 -20.49 29.32 8.81
CA ILE A 211 -19.47 28.26 8.83
C ILE A 211 -18.21 28.72 8.10
N TYR A 212 -18.34 29.49 7.01
CA TYR A 212 -17.18 30.05 6.31
C TYR A 212 -16.37 30.98 7.22
N VAL A 213 -17.02 31.84 8.01
CA VAL A 213 -16.31 32.67 9.00
C VAL A 213 -15.43 31.80 9.90
N PHE A 214 -15.99 30.74 10.49
CA PHE A 214 -15.22 29.83 11.34
C PHE A 214 -14.21 28.96 10.58
N PHE A 215 -14.41 28.71 9.29
CA PHE A 215 -13.43 28.06 8.43
C PHE A 215 -12.20 28.95 8.19
N CYS A 216 -12.38 30.26 8.04
CA CYS A 216 -11.25 31.20 7.98
C CYS A 216 -10.38 31.10 9.23
N PHE A 217 -11.00 30.98 10.42
CA PHE A 217 -10.27 30.72 11.67
C PHE A 217 -9.63 29.32 11.67
N SER A 218 -10.32 28.28 11.19
CA SER A 218 -9.81 26.89 11.24
C SER A 218 -8.56 26.66 10.42
N SER A 219 -8.26 27.56 9.48
CA SER A 219 -7.06 27.53 8.66
C SER A 219 -5.75 27.69 9.47
N PHE A 220 -5.84 28.12 10.73
CA PHE A 220 -4.69 28.23 11.63
C PHE A 220 -4.95 27.46 12.93
N SER A 221 -4.04 26.54 13.28
CA SER A 221 -4.19 25.65 14.45
C SER A 221 -4.34 26.41 15.78
N GLN A 222 -3.76 27.63 15.87
CA GLN A 222 -3.90 28.52 17.03
C GLN A 222 -5.36 28.92 17.34
N PHE A 223 -6.25 28.93 16.34
CA PHE A 223 -7.66 29.27 16.53
C PHE A 223 -8.56 28.03 16.69
N HIS A 224 -8.04 26.81 16.65
CA HIS A 224 -8.86 25.60 16.82
C HIS A 224 -9.54 25.53 18.21
N GLY A 225 -8.89 26.10 19.24
CA GLY A 225 -9.47 26.25 20.58
C GLY A 225 -10.75 27.09 20.58
N LEU A 226 -10.80 28.16 19.79
CA LEU A 226 -11.97 29.02 19.62
C LEU A 226 -13.16 28.25 19.04
N ILE A 227 -12.91 27.50 17.96
CA ILE A 227 -13.93 26.73 17.25
C ILE A 227 -14.50 25.63 18.15
N THR A 228 -13.63 25.04 18.97
CA THR A 228 -14.01 24.06 19.99
C THR A 228 -14.82 24.69 21.12
N HIS A 229 -14.43 25.87 21.60
CA HIS A 229 -15.12 26.62 22.65
C HIS A 229 -16.59 26.89 22.27
N TYR A 230 -16.85 27.38 21.06
CA TYR A 230 -18.21 27.63 20.57
C TYR A 230 -18.94 26.36 20.07
N LYS A 231 -18.30 25.18 20.13
CA LYS A 231 -18.82 23.89 19.67
C LYS A 231 -19.19 23.86 18.18
N ILE A 232 -18.51 24.66 17.36
CA ILE A 232 -18.83 24.80 15.92
C ILE A 232 -18.58 23.48 15.17
N GLY A 233 -17.51 22.74 15.50
CA GLY A 233 -17.26 21.43 14.89
C GLY A 233 -18.39 20.42 15.14
N ALA A 234 -18.94 20.39 16.36
CA ALA A 234 -20.08 19.53 16.68
C ALA A 234 -21.37 19.96 15.95
N LEU A 235 -21.58 21.28 15.76
CA LEU A 235 -22.69 21.80 14.96
C LEU A 235 -22.52 21.42 13.48
N CYS A 236 -21.31 21.55 12.91
CA CYS A 236 -21.03 21.16 11.52
C CYS A 236 -21.38 19.69 11.27
N MET A 237 -21.01 18.78 12.18
CA MET A 237 -21.38 17.36 12.09
C MET A 237 -22.91 17.16 11.99
N SER A 238 -23.68 17.83 12.85
CA SER A 238 -25.15 17.73 12.84
C SER A 238 -25.78 18.36 11.60
N ILE A 239 -25.21 19.46 11.10
CA ILE A 239 -25.66 20.12 9.86
C ILE A 239 -25.42 19.20 8.66
N ILE A 240 -24.22 18.62 8.55
CA ILE A 240 -23.87 17.68 7.49
C ILE A 240 -24.82 16.48 7.51
N GLU A 241 -25.03 15.86 8.68
CA GLU A 241 -25.92 14.71 8.81
C GLU A 241 -27.36 15.05 8.35
N HIS A 242 -27.88 16.20 8.76
CA HIS A 242 -29.20 16.66 8.34
C HIS A 242 -29.29 16.91 6.84
N GLU A 243 -28.29 17.57 6.25
CA GLU A 243 -28.28 17.88 4.82
C GLU A 243 -28.13 16.62 3.96
N LEU A 244 -27.35 15.63 4.42
CA LEU A 244 -27.29 14.32 3.76
C LEU A 244 -28.64 13.59 3.82
N LYS A 245 -29.38 13.63 4.93
CA LYS A 245 -30.74 13.07 5.02
C LYS A 245 -31.73 13.82 4.12
N ARG A 246 -31.60 15.14 4.06
CA ARG A 246 -32.43 16.01 3.22
C ARG A 246 -32.23 15.71 1.73
N TYR A 247 -30.99 15.39 1.32
CA TYR A 247 -30.69 14.96 -0.03
C TYR A 247 -31.38 13.65 -0.41
N ASP A 248 -31.39 12.65 0.47
CA ASP A 248 -32.09 11.38 0.21
C ASP A 248 -33.58 11.63 -0.08
N LEU A 249 -34.22 12.48 0.74
CA LEU A 249 -35.62 12.87 0.54
C LEU A 249 -35.85 13.55 -0.81
N TRP A 250 -34.94 14.44 -1.22
CA TRP A 250 -35.00 15.09 -2.52
C TRP A 250 -34.84 14.11 -3.68
N GLN A 251 -33.93 13.13 -3.56
CA GLN A 251 -33.77 12.08 -4.55
C GLN A 251 -35.03 11.22 -4.65
N ASP A 252 -35.62 10.81 -3.52
CA ASP A 252 -36.85 10.02 -3.49
C ASP A 252 -38.04 10.76 -4.13
N GLU A 253 -38.19 12.06 -3.86
CA GLU A 253 -39.20 12.90 -4.50
C GLU A 253 -38.99 13.01 -6.02
N LEU A 254 -37.73 13.19 -6.45
CA LEU A 254 -37.38 13.27 -7.87
C LEU A 254 -37.66 11.94 -8.59
N GLN A 255 -37.34 10.80 -7.97
CA GLN A 255 -37.62 9.47 -8.51
C GLN A 255 -39.12 9.18 -8.61
N LYS A 256 -39.91 9.58 -7.59
CA LYS A 256 -41.39 9.47 -7.63
C LYS A 256 -41.97 10.29 -8.78
N LYS A 257 -41.50 11.52 -8.99
CA LYS A 257 -41.93 12.38 -10.11
C LYS A 257 -41.50 11.85 -11.47
N LYS A 258 -40.29 11.27 -11.57
CA LYS A 258 -39.81 10.62 -12.80
C LYS A 258 -40.72 9.45 -13.20
N LYS A 259 -41.13 8.62 -12.24
CA LYS A 259 -42.06 7.50 -12.48
C LYS A 259 -43.45 8.00 -12.89
N ALA A 260 -43.94 9.07 -12.24
CA ALA A 260 -45.23 9.68 -12.60
C ALA A 260 -45.21 10.30 -14.00
N ASP A 261 -44.10 10.92 -14.41
CA ASP A 261 -43.93 11.49 -15.75
C ASP A 261 -44.05 10.42 -16.84
N ILE A 262 -43.39 9.27 -16.67
CA ILE A 262 -43.50 8.11 -17.59
C ILE A 262 -44.95 7.62 -17.72
N LEU A 263 -45.73 7.70 -16.64
CA LEU A 263 -47.11 7.20 -16.62
C LEU A 263 -48.14 8.21 -17.19
N SER A 264 -47.84 9.51 -17.17
CA SER A 264 -48.85 10.57 -17.37
C SER A 264 -48.44 11.72 -18.30
N ASN A 265 -47.26 11.65 -18.97
CA ASN A 265 -46.74 12.68 -19.88
C ASN A 265 -46.62 14.09 -19.24
N LEU A 266 -46.31 14.17 -17.94
CA LEU A 266 -46.15 15.41 -17.16
C LEU A 266 -44.73 16.01 -17.26
N LYS A 267 -44.17 16.06 -18.47
CA LYS A 267 -42.74 16.36 -18.71
C LYS A 267 -42.30 17.72 -18.15
N LYS A 268 -43.19 18.72 -18.22
CA LYS A 268 -42.93 20.08 -17.72
C LYS A 268 -42.82 20.17 -16.19
N GLU A 269 -43.57 19.36 -15.44
CA GLU A 269 -43.52 19.38 -13.98
C GLU A 269 -42.25 18.71 -13.46
N TYR A 270 -41.82 17.64 -14.13
CA TYR A 270 -40.55 16.97 -13.86
C TYR A 270 -39.37 17.90 -14.15
N GLU A 271 -39.33 18.56 -15.31
CA GLU A 271 -38.26 19.52 -15.67
C GLU A 271 -38.16 20.68 -14.66
N LYS A 272 -39.30 21.23 -14.20
CA LYS A 272 -39.31 22.29 -13.18
C LYS A 272 -38.80 21.79 -11.82
N ALA A 273 -39.19 20.58 -11.41
CA ALA A 273 -38.70 19.97 -10.18
C ALA A 273 -37.20 19.69 -10.26
N LEU A 274 -36.72 19.22 -11.42
CA LEU A 274 -35.31 18.94 -11.68
C LEU A 274 -34.47 20.22 -11.64
N LYS A 275 -34.94 21.32 -12.25
CA LYS A 275 -34.24 22.62 -12.17
C LYS A 275 -34.17 23.15 -10.73
N LYS A 276 -35.26 23.02 -9.96
CA LYS A 276 -35.27 23.39 -8.53
C LYS A 276 -34.30 22.52 -7.72
N TYR A 277 -34.27 21.22 -7.99
CA TYR A 277 -33.36 20.27 -7.36
C TYR A 277 -31.89 20.64 -7.60
N HIS A 278 -31.51 20.94 -8.85
CA HIS A 278 -30.14 21.37 -9.16
C HIS A 278 -29.73 22.64 -8.40
N GLY A 279 -30.61 23.66 -8.35
CA GLY A 279 -30.31 24.88 -7.59
C GLY A 279 -30.16 24.64 -6.07
N LEU A 280 -30.91 23.69 -5.50
CA LEU A 280 -30.76 23.29 -4.10
C LEU A 280 -29.49 22.47 -3.87
N LEU A 281 -29.15 21.61 -4.83
CA LEU A 281 -27.96 20.76 -4.80
C LEU A 281 -26.69 21.61 -4.77
N THR A 282 -26.55 22.60 -5.66
CA THR A 282 -25.37 23.48 -5.69
C THR A 282 -25.13 24.20 -4.36
N LYS A 283 -26.19 24.73 -3.74
CA LYS A 283 -26.11 25.36 -2.42
C LYS A 283 -25.70 24.38 -1.33
N GLN A 284 -26.23 23.17 -1.36
CA GLN A 284 -25.90 22.12 -0.40
C GLN A 284 -24.45 21.65 -0.56
N GLU A 285 -23.98 21.41 -1.78
CA GLU A 285 -22.59 21.01 -2.05
C GLU A 285 -21.60 22.02 -1.50
N GLN A 286 -21.93 23.31 -1.62
CA GLN A 286 -21.12 24.39 -1.07
C GLN A 286 -21.10 24.41 0.46
N LEU A 287 -22.26 24.24 1.09
CA LEU A 287 -22.35 24.08 2.55
C LEU A 287 -21.49 22.90 3.03
N LEU A 288 -21.63 21.74 2.36
CA LEU A 288 -20.86 20.53 2.67
C LEU A 288 -19.36 20.79 2.49
N ARG A 289 -18.95 21.45 1.41
CA ARG A 289 -17.53 21.77 1.15
C ARG A 289 -16.93 22.57 2.29
N VAL A 290 -17.56 23.68 2.69
CA VAL A 290 -17.01 24.55 3.74
C VAL A 290 -17.04 23.84 5.10
N ALA A 291 -18.13 23.12 5.43
CA ALA A 291 -18.27 22.40 6.69
C ALA A 291 -17.27 21.24 6.82
N LEU A 292 -17.11 20.42 5.77
CA LEU A 292 -16.16 19.30 5.76
C LEU A 292 -14.72 19.78 5.77
N TYR A 293 -14.40 20.90 5.12
CA TYR A 293 -13.06 21.47 5.16
C TYR A 293 -12.74 21.99 6.56
N LEU A 294 -13.68 22.69 7.21
CA LEU A 294 -13.52 23.10 8.60
C LEU A 294 -13.22 21.89 9.49
N LEU A 295 -13.96 20.79 9.34
CA LEU A 295 -13.74 19.57 10.11
C LEU A 295 -12.39 18.90 9.79
N LEU A 296 -11.98 18.88 8.52
CA LEU A 296 -10.67 18.38 8.10
C LEU A 296 -9.55 19.16 8.79
N ASN A 297 -9.62 20.49 8.83
CA ASN A 297 -8.64 21.31 9.54
C ASN A 297 -8.61 20.99 11.03
N LEU A 298 -9.77 20.85 11.67
CA LEU A 298 -9.85 20.50 13.11
C LEU A 298 -9.33 19.07 13.41
N SER A 299 -9.37 18.16 12.43
CA SER A 299 -8.85 16.80 12.58
C SER A 299 -7.32 16.73 12.62
N GLU A 300 -6.62 17.86 12.46
CA GLU A 300 -5.18 17.96 12.76
C GLU A 300 -4.89 17.55 14.21
N ASP A 301 -5.78 17.88 15.15
CA ASP A 301 -5.74 17.36 16.52
C ASP A 301 -6.39 15.97 16.60
N THR A 302 -5.58 14.96 16.93
CA THR A 302 -6.02 13.56 17.05
C THR A 302 -7.11 13.35 18.10
N ARG A 303 -7.15 14.16 19.17
CA ARG A 303 -8.23 14.10 20.17
C ARG A 303 -9.56 14.56 19.58
N THR A 304 -9.52 15.57 18.72
CA THR A 304 -10.69 16.09 18.02
C THR A 304 -11.14 15.11 16.95
N GLU A 305 -10.20 14.51 16.21
CA GLU A 305 -10.50 13.43 15.27
C GLU A 305 -11.23 12.26 15.94
N LEU A 306 -10.75 11.78 17.10
CA LEU A 306 -11.42 10.71 17.86
C LEU A 306 -12.86 11.09 18.25
N LYS A 307 -13.12 12.34 18.62
CA LYS A 307 -14.48 12.83 18.90
C LYS A 307 -15.35 12.85 17.65
N MET A 308 -14.78 13.13 16.47
CA MET A 308 -15.50 13.07 15.19
C MET A 308 -15.81 11.63 14.79
N ARG A 309 -14.86 10.71 15.00
CA ARG A 309 -15.06 9.26 14.80
C ARG A 309 -16.22 8.74 15.65
N ASN A 310 -16.26 9.08 16.94
CA ASN A 310 -17.37 8.72 17.84
C ASN A 310 -18.74 9.28 17.41
N LYS A 311 -18.75 10.20 16.44
CA LYS A 311 -19.94 10.75 15.79
C LYS A 311 -20.09 10.32 14.33
N ASN A 312 -19.47 9.20 13.96
CA ASN A 312 -19.59 8.55 12.65
C ASN A 312 -19.17 9.43 11.46
N ILE A 313 -18.12 10.26 11.60
CA ILE A 313 -17.60 11.06 10.48
C ILE A 313 -17.27 10.22 9.25
N VAL A 314 -16.71 9.01 9.44
CA VAL A 314 -16.39 8.09 8.35
C VAL A 314 -17.65 7.73 7.54
N HIS A 315 -18.75 7.37 8.21
CA HIS A 315 -20.02 7.09 7.54
C HIS A 315 -20.60 8.30 6.80
N LEU A 316 -20.49 9.51 7.37
CA LEU A 316 -20.95 10.74 6.70
C LEU A 316 -20.12 11.03 5.44
N LEU A 317 -18.80 10.87 5.50
CA LEU A 317 -17.89 11.06 4.38
C LEU A 317 -18.15 10.04 3.27
N VAL A 318 -18.22 8.75 3.60
CA VAL A 318 -18.47 7.68 2.62
C VAL A 318 -19.83 7.84 1.95
N LYS A 319 -20.86 8.29 2.68
CA LYS A 319 -22.15 8.66 2.09
C LYS A 319 -22.05 9.85 1.12
N THR A 320 -21.11 10.77 1.36
CA THR A 320 -20.86 11.91 0.47
C THR A 320 -20.14 11.52 -0.82
N LEU A 321 -19.61 10.29 -0.93
CA LEU A 321 -19.05 9.77 -2.19
C LEU A 321 -20.12 9.52 -3.27
N ASP A 322 -21.42 9.50 -2.92
CA ASP A 322 -22.53 9.38 -3.89
C ASP A 322 -22.88 10.69 -4.61
N ARG A 323 -21.99 11.69 -4.56
CA ARG A 323 -22.14 13.02 -5.19
C ARG A 323 -21.34 13.10 -6.48
N ASP A 324 -21.74 14.00 -7.37
CA ASP A 324 -21.10 14.17 -8.68
C ASP A 324 -20.10 15.34 -8.72
N SER A 325 -20.10 16.22 -7.70
CA SER A 325 -19.21 17.39 -7.64
C SER A 325 -17.76 16.97 -7.38
N GLU A 326 -16.91 17.03 -8.41
CA GLU A 326 -15.49 16.64 -8.34
C GLU A 326 -14.73 17.42 -7.26
N GLU A 327 -14.94 18.73 -7.12
CA GLU A 327 -14.30 19.54 -6.07
C GLU A 327 -14.66 19.06 -4.65
N LEU A 328 -15.93 18.71 -4.43
CA LEU A 328 -16.38 18.17 -3.15
C LEU A 328 -15.78 16.78 -2.90
N LEU A 329 -15.78 15.93 -3.93
CA LEU A 329 -15.22 14.58 -3.84
C LEU A 329 -13.72 14.61 -3.54
N VAL A 330 -12.93 15.53 -4.13
CA VAL A 330 -11.51 15.68 -3.80
C VAL A 330 -11.33 15.92 -2.30
N LEU A 331 -12.14 16.81 -1.70
CA LEU A 331 -12.09 17.10 -0.28
C LEU A 331 -12.52 15.89 0.57
N VAL A 332 -13.61 15.22 0.21
CA VAL A 332 -14.14 14.05 0.94
C VAL A 332 -13.11 12.91 0.94
N VAL A 333 -12.57 12.59 -0.24
CA VAL A 333 -11.56 11.53 -0.39
C VAL A 333 -10.25 11.93 0.29
N SER A 334 -9.85 13.21 0.28
CA SER A 334 -8.71 13.70 1.05
C SER A 334 -8.89 13.51 2.56
N PHE A 335 -10.10 13.74 3.06
CA PHE A 335 -10.42 13.54 4.47
C PHE A 335 -10.42 12.06 4.82
N LEU A 336 -11.05 11.21 4.02
CA LEU A 336 -10.98 9.76 4.19
C LEU A 336 -9.53 9.25 4.14
N LYS A 337 -8.70 9.74 3.21
CA LYS A 337 -7.27 9.41 3.14
C LYS A 337 -6.58 9.70 4.47
N LYS A 338 -6.78 10.88 5.04
CA LYS A 338 -6.22 11.24 6.35
C LYS A 338 -6.71 10.29 7.45
N LEU A 339 -8.01 10.02 7.52
CA LEU A 339 -8.59 9.17 8.55
C LEU A 339 -8.09 7.71 8.44
N SER A 340 -7.88 7.21 7.22
CA SER A 340 -7.49 5.82 6.95
C SER A 340 -6.13 5.39 7.52
N ILE A 341 -5.30 6.37 7.95
CA ILE A 341 -4.02 6.10 8.62
C ILE A 341 -4.25 5.42 9.99
N PHE A 342 -5.37 5.71 10.65
CA PHE A 342 -5.72 5.09 11.93
C PHE A 342 -6.51 3.80 11.71
N LEU A 343 -6.08 2.73 12.40
CA LEU A 343 -6.64 1.38 12.27
C LEU A 343 -8.16 1.37 12.47
N GLU A 344 -8.65 2.11 13.46
CA GLU A 344 -10.06 2.08 13.80
C GLU A 344 -10.94 2.82 12.80
N ASN A 345 -10.48 3.95 12.25
CA ASN A 345 -11.16 4.63 11.14
C ASN A 345 -11.15 3.75 9.88
N LYS A 346 -10.04 3.06 9.59
CA LYS A 346 -9.95 2.12 8.47
C LYS A 346 -10.93 0.96 8.65
N ASN A 347 -11.07 0.43 9.87
CA ASN A 347 -12.07 -0.59 10.18
C ASN A 347 -13.49 -0.08 9.94
N ASP A 348 -13.80 1.13 10.41
CA ASP A 348 -15.10 1.76 10.14
C ASP A 348 -15.36 1.89 8.62
N MET A 349 -14.32 2.18 7.80
CA MET A 349 -14.42 2.20 6.33
C MET A 349 -14.67 0.81 5.73
N ALA A 350 -14.06 -0.23 6.30
CA ALA A 350 -14.22 -1.60 5.81
C ALA A 350 -15.65 -2.13 6.02
N GLU A 351 -16.33 -1.67 7.06
CA GLU A 351 -17.72 -2.01 7.38
C GLU A 351 -18.75 -1.40 6.41
N ILE A 352 -18.40 -0.34 5.66
CA ILE A 352 -19.38 0.48 4.90
C ILE A 352 -19.16 0.57 3.38
N ASP A 353 -18.74 -0.52 2.74
CA ASP A 353 -18.56 -0.65 1.28
C ASP A 353 -17.83 0.54 0.63
N THR A 354 -16.81 1.04 1.34
CA THR A 354 -16.03 2.21 0.92
C THR A 354 -15.31 1.92 -0.40
N VAL A 355 -14.77 0.71 -0.57
CA VAL A 355 -14.00 0.33 -1.76
C VAL A 355 -14.89 0.33 -3.01
N GLU A 356 -16.11 -0.16 -2.91
CA GLU A 356 -17.10 -0.23 -3.98
C GLU A 356 -17.52 1.16 -4.45
N LYS A 357 -17.59 2.13 -3.53
CA LYS A 357 -17.83 3.55 -3.86
C LYS A 357 -16.62 4.19 -4.53
N LEU A 358 -15.41 3.97 -4.00
CA LEU A 358 -14.16 4.48 -4.59
C LEU A 358 -13.91 3.88 -5.97
N ALA A 359 -14.27 2.61 -6.20
CA ALA A 359 -14.12 1.95 -7.49
C ALA A 359 -14.88 2.66 -8.62
N LYS A 360 -15.98 3.37 -8.31
CA LYS A 360 -16.73 4.17 -9.30
C LYS A 360 -15.99 5.44 -9.72
N LEU A 361 -15.03 5.90 -8.91
CA LEU A 361 -14.19 7.06 -9.19
C LEU A 361 -12.91 6.69 -9.97
N VAL A 362 -12.75 5.42 -10.34
CA VAL A 362 -11.60 4.92 -11.09
C VAL A 362 -12.06 4.23 -12.39
N PRO A 363 -11.55 4.64 -13.57
CA PRO A 363 -10.81 5.89 -13.81
C PRO A 363 -11.74 7.11 -13.75
N CYS A 364 -11.19 8.30 -13.50
CA CYS A 364 -11.90 9.57 -13.66
C CYS A 364 -11.01 10.59 -14.40
N GLU A 365 -11.63 11.55 -15.09
CA GLU A 365 -10.91 12.57 -15.88
C GLU A 365 -10.23 13.63 -15.00
N HIS A 366 -10.78 13.89 -13.81
CA HIS A 366 -10.23 14.87 -12.89
C HIS A 366 -8.98 14.35 -12.17
N GLU A 367 -7.79 14.75 -12.64
CA GLU A 367 -6.48 14.23 -12.19
C GLU A 367 -6.29 14.26 -10.67
N ASP A 368 -6.66 15.34 -9.98
CA ASP A 368 -6.50 15.44 -8.52
C ASP A 368 -7.43 14.47 -7.77
N LEU A 369 -8.62 14.20 -8.33
CA LEU A 369 -9.59 13.28 -7.74
C LEU A 369 -9.13 11.85 -7.93
N LEU A 370 -8.63 11.52 -9.12
CA LEU A 370 -8.02 10.23 -9.39
C LEU A 370 -6.83 10.00 -8.45
N ASN A 371 -5.93 10.97 -8.33
CA ASN A 371 -4.73 10.84 -7.49
C ASN A 371 -5.07 10.60 -6.02
N VAL A 372 -5.98 11.39 -5.44
CA VAL A 372 -6.34 11.23 -4.03
C VAL A 372 -7.13 9.94 -3.78
N THR A 373 -7.97 9.53 -4.73
CA THR A 373 -8.67 8.23 -4.71
C THR A 373 -7.68 7.07 -4.70
N LEU A 374 -6.68 7.09 -5.59
CA LEU A 374 -5.65 6.05 -5.63
C LEU A 374 -4.82 6.03 -4.34
N ARG A 375 -4.49 7.18 -3.75
CA ARG A 375 -3.78 7.22 -2.46
C ARG A 375 -4.60 6.64 -1.32
N LEU A 376 -5.91 6.90 -1.28
CA LEU A 376 -6.80 6.26 -0.30
C LEU A 376 -6.87 4.75 -0.54
N LEU A 377 -7.03 4.30 -1.79
CA LEU A 377 -7.01 2.87 -2.12
C LEU A 377 -5.67 2.23 -1.73
N LEU A 378 -4.54 2.91 -1.89
CA LEU A 378 -3.24 2.44 -1.42
C LEU A 378 -3.24 2.23 0.09
N ASN A 379 -3.71 3.19 0.89
CA ASN A 379 -3.83 3.03 2.34
C ASN A 379 -4.71 1.83 2.72
N LEU A 380 -5.85 1.66 2.02
CA LEU A 380 -6.77 0.56 2.28
C LEU A 380 -6.20 -0.80 1.84
N SER A 381 -5.32 -0.85 0.85
CA SER A 381 -4.79 -2.09 0.28
C SER A 381 -3.82 -2.85 1.21
N PHE A 382 -3.36 -2.22 2.29
CA PHE A 382 -2.63 -2.93 3.35
C PHE A 382 -3.50 -3.99 4.06
N ASP A 383 -4.83 -3.80 4.06
CA ASP A 383 -5.77 -4.76 4.64
C ASP A 383 -6.18 -5.83 3.63
N THR A 384 -5.98 -7.11 3.98
CA THR A 384 -6.29 -8.27 3.12
C THR A 384 -7.76 -8.38 2.75
N GLY A 385 -8.68 -8.02 3.65
CA GLY A 385 -10.12 -8.02 3.39
C GLY A 385 -10.49 -6.94 2.37
N LEU A 386 -9.91 -5.75 2.51
CA LEU A 386 -10.13 -4.65 1.56
C LEU A 386 -9.52 -4.92 0.18
N ARG A 387 -8.36 -5.60 0.09
CA ARG A 387 -7.84 -6.08 -1.20
C ARG A 387 -8.83 -7.00 -1.91
N SER A 388 -9.47 -7.89 -1.15
CA SER A 388 -10.49 -8.79 -1.69
C SER A 388 -11.68 -8.00 -2.24
N LYS A 389 -12.15 -6.97 -1.52
CA LYS A 389 -13.19 -6.05 -2.01
C LYS A 389 -12.74 -5.27 -3.25
N MET A 390 -11.47 -4.86 -3.35
CA MET A 390 -10.96 -4.14 -4.53
C MET A 390 -11.07 -5.00 -5.79
N VAL A 391 -10.66 -6.25 -5.70
CA VAL A 391 -10.77 -7.20 -6.82
C VAL A 391 -12.24 -7.46 -7.17
N GLN A 392 -13.11 -7.65 -6.18
CA GLN A 392 -14.56 -7.83 -6.40
C GLN A 392 -15.24 -6.60 -7.03
N ALA A 393 -14.71 -5.40 -6.80
CA ALA A 393 -15.19 -4.14 -7.38
C ALA A 393 -14.53 -3.79 -8.73
N ASP A 394 -13.93 -4.76 -9.41
CA ASP A 394 -13.26 -4.62 -10.71
C ASP A 394 -12.10 -3.59 -10.72
N LEU A 395 -11.46 -3.32 -9.57
CA LEU A 395 -10.33 -2.38 -9.55
C LEU A 395 -9.06 -2.94 -10.21
N LEU A 396 -8.83 -4.24 -10.22
CA LEU A 396 -7.64 -4.85 -10.83
C LEU A 396 -7.46 -4.46 -12.32
N PRO A 397 -8.44 -4.67 -13.22
CA PRO A 397 -8.31 -4.24 -14.61
C PRO A 397 -8.22 -2.71 -14.76
N LYS A 398 -8.93 -1.95 -13.91
CA LYS A 398 -8.90 -0.48 -13.92
C LYS A 398 -7.55 0.10 -13.50
N LEU A 399 -6.89 -0.50 -12.51
CA LEU A 399 -5.55 -0.11 -12.07
C LEU A 399 -4.50 -0.53 -13.11
N THR A 400 -4.70 -1.67 -13.76
CA THR A 400 -3.83 -2.14 -14.84
C THR A 400 -3.80 -1.20 -16.03
N SER A 401 -4.94 -0.58 -16.40
CA SER A 401 -4.96 0.41 -17.48
C SER A 401 -4.23 1.72 -17.12
N LEU A 402 -4.12 2.04 -15.82
CA LEU A 402 -3.39 3.21 -15.33
C LEU A 402 -1.87 3.03 -15.30
N LEU A 403 -1.35 1.82 -15.53
CA LEU A 403 0.09 1.58 -15.66
C LEU A 403 0.69 2.34 -16.86
N GLY A 404 -0.11 2.62 -17.89
CA GLY A 404 0.30 3.43 -19.04
C GLY A 404 0.32 4.94 -18.78
N ASP A 405 -0.30 5.42 -17.70
CA ASP A 405 -0.33 6.84 -17.33
C ASP A 405 0.86 7.18 -16.43
N GLU A 406 1.82 7.95 -16.94
CA GLU A 406 3.03 8.31 -16.19
C GLU A 406 2.75 9.02 -14.86
N ALA A 407 1.64 9.75 -14.73
CA ALA A 407 1.30 10.48 -13.52
C ALA A 407 0.80 9.57 -12.39
N GLN A 408 0.09 8.49 -12.75
CA GLN A 408 -0.55 7.58 -11.79
C GLN A 408 0.14 6.21 -11.68
N ARG A 409 0.99 5.86 -12.65
CA ARG A 409 1.68 4.57 -12.80
C ARG A 409 2.27 4.06 -11.50
N GLN A 410 3.01 4.89 -10.76
CA GLN A 410 3.66 4.46 -9.53
C GLN A 410 2.65 4.04 -8.46
N ILE A 411 1.62 4.85 -8.21
CA ILE A 411 0.61 4.54 -7.18
C ILE A 411 -0.22 3.32 -7.60
N ALA A 412 -0.61 3.25 -8.88
CA ALA A 412 -1.33 2.10 -9.41
C ALA A 412 -0.51 0.80 -9.27
N MET A 413 0.79 0.85 -9.57
CA MET A 413 1.71 -0.27 -9.40
C MET A 413 1.84 -0.69 -7.94
N CYS A 414 1.92 0.23 -6.98
CA CYS A 414 1.95 -0.12 -5.55
C CYS A 414 0.68 -0.84 -5.10
N ILE A 415 -0.50 -0.40 -5.56
CA ILE A 415 -1.77 -1.08 -5.23
C ILE A 415 -1.81 -2.48 -5.86
N LEU A 416 -1.40 -2.61 -7.13
CA LEU A 416 -1.33 -3.89 -7.83
C LEU A 416 -0.32 -4.84 -7.18
N TYR A 417 0.81 -4.33 -6.70
CA TYR A 417 1.77 -5.07 -5.89
C TYR A 417 1.12 -5.62 -4.61
N HIS A 418 0.40 -4.80 -3.84
CA HIS A 418 -0.33 -5.29 -2.67
C HIS A 418 -1.37 -6.36 -3.03
N ILE A 419 -2.11 -6.19 -4.14
CA ILE A 419 -3.04 -7.23 -4.62
C ILE A 419 -2.30 -8.52 -4.98
N SER A 420 -1.13 -8.43 -5.61
CA SER A 420 -0.31 -9.59 -5.99
C SER A 420 0.26 -10.37 -4.82
N MET A 421 0.33 -9.78 -3.61
CA MET A 421 0.73 -10.52 -2.40
C MET A 421 -0.24 -11.65 -2.06
N ASP A 422 -1.50 -11.55 -2.49
CA ASP A 422 -2.54 -12.55 -2.22
C ASP A 422 -2.58 -13.60 -3.36
N ASP A 423 -2.22 -14.84 -3.06
CA ASP A 423 -2.17 -15.93 -4.04
C ASP A 423 -3.48 -16.14 -4.78
N ARG A 424 -4.62 -15.90 -4.11
CA ARG A 424 -5.96 -16.04 -4.68
C ARG A 424 -6.18 -15.11 -5.88
N PHE A 425 -5.49 -13.97 -5.92
CA PHE A 425 -5.66 -12.96 -6.96
C PHE A 425 -4.53 -12.96 -8.00
N LYS A 426 -3.40 -13.61 -7.76
CA LYS A 426 -2.28 -13.66 -8.72
C LYS A 426 -2.69 -14.16 -10.11
N SER A 427 -3.52 -15.19 -10.18
CA SER A 427 -4.00 -15.75 -11.46
C SER A 427 -4.89 -14.78 -12.25
N MET A 428 -5.49 -13.77 -11.59
CA MET A 428 -6.39 -12.81 -12.23
C MET A 428 -5.63 -11.82 -13.14
N PHE A 429 -4.35 -11.58 -12.85
CA PHE A 429 -3.50 -10.70 -13.67
C PHE A 429 -3.32 -11.23 -15.10
N ALA A 430 -3.31 -12.55 -15.29
CA ALA A 430 -3.21 -13.19 -16.60
C ALA A 430 -4.38 -12.88 -17.54
N TYR A 431 -5.50 -12.37 -17.04
CA TYR A 431 -6.66 -11.96 -17.83
C TYR A 431 -6.66 -10.46 -18.15
N THR A 432 -5.54 -9.78 -17.90
CA THR A 432 -5.35 -8.35 -18.16
C THR A 432 -4.06 -8.10 -18.94
N ASP A 433 -3.87 -6.89 -19.44
CA ASP A 433 -2.61 -6.48 -20.08
C ASP A 433 -1.49 -6.15 -19.08
N CYS A 434 -1.59 -6.60 -17.81
CA CYS A 434 -0.62 -6.28 -16.77
C CYS A 434 0.76 -6.88 -17.08
N ILE A 435 0.82 -8.19 -17.37
CA ILE A 435 2.10 -8.90 -17.59
C ILE A 435 2.87 -8.32 -18.78
N PRO A 436 2.25 -8.10 -19.98
CA PRO A 436 2.96 -7.47 -21.09
C PRO A 436 3.45 -6.05 -20.77
N GLN A 437 2.68 -5.26 -20.01
CA GLN A 437 3.07 -3.90 -19.64
C GLN A 437 4.27 -3.88 -18.69
N VAL A 438 4.27 -4.69 -17.61
CA VAL A 438 5.39 -4.70 -16.66
C VAL A 438 6.66 -5.31 -17.28
N MET A 439 6.52 -6.33 -18.13
CA MET A 439 7.64 -6.89 -18.89
C MET A 439 8.26 -5.84 -19.82
N LYS A 440 7.43 -5.06 -20.50
CA LYS A 440 7.91 -3.92 -21.30
C LYS A 440 8.65 -2.90 -20.44
N MET A 441 8.14 -2.54 -19.27
CA MET A 441 8.81 -1.62 -18.34
C MET A 441 10.18 -2.15 -17.87
N LEU A 442 10.29 -3.45 -17.58
CA LEU A 442 11.57 -4.10 -17.22
C LEU A 442 12.60 -4.01 -18.36
N PHE A 443 12.15 -4.14 -19.61
CA PHE A 443 13.04 -4.11 -20.78
C PHE A 443 13.39 -2.68 -21.23
N ASP A 444 12.47 -1.74 -21.10
CA ASP A 444 12.69 -0.32 -21.42
C ASP A 444 13.58 0.39 -20.38
N CYS A 445 13.79 -0.23 -19.21
CA CYS A 445 14.69 0.29 -18.18
C CYS A 445 16.16 0.31 -18.67
N VAL A 446 16.65 1.51 -19.03
CA VAL A 446 18.04 1.74 -19.47
C VAL A 446 19.02 1.75 -18.29
N GLU A 447 18.51 2.00 -17.08
CA GLU A 447 19.31 2.06 -15.86
C GLU A 447 19.81 0.67 -15.46
N GLU A 448 21.00 0.61 -14.85
CA GLU A 448 21.58 -0.65 -14.33
C GLU A 448 20.73 -1.24 -13.19
N ARG A 449 20.00 -0.40 -12.45
CA ARG A 449 19.14 -0.81 -11.34
C ARG A 449 17.68 -0.65 -11.72
N ILE A 450 16.91 -1.70 -11.47
CA ILE A 450 15.47 -1.73 -11.69
C ILE A 450 14.79 -1.09 -10.48
N ASP A 451 13.68 -0.40 -10.74
CA ASP A 451 12.80 0.13 -9.70
C ASP A 451 12.34 -1.02 -8.77
N ALA A 452 12.50 -0.83 -7.45
CA ALA A 452 12.27 -1.85 -6.45
C ALA A 452 10.80 -2.29 -6.45
N GLU A 453 9.86 -1.36 -6.64
CA GLU A 453 8.44 -1.62 -6.73
C GLU A 453 8.10 -2.45 -7.97
N LEU A 454 8.72 -2.14 -9.12
CA LEU A 454 8.51 -2.89 -10.36
C LEU A 454 9.02 -4.33 -10.26
N ILE A 455 10.26 -4.54 -9.81
CA ILE A 455 10.84 -5.88 -9.72
C ILE A 455 10.12 -6.73 -8.66
N SER A 456 9.78 -6.16 -7.51
CA SER A 456 9.03 -6.87 -6.46
C SER A 456 7.64 -7.29 -6.94
N PHE A 457 6.97 -6.43 -7.71
CA PHE A 457 5.70 -6.78 -8.34
C PHE A 457 5.87 -7.93 -9.35
N CYS A 458 6.91 -7.89 -10.18
CA CYS A 458 7.17 -8.96 -11.15
C CYS A 458 7.55 -10.29 -10.48
N ILE A 459 8.31 -10.27 -9.38
CA ILE A 459 8.63 -11.47 -8.57
C ILE A 459 7.34 -12.13 -8.06
N ASN A 460 6.40 -11.35 -7.52
CA ASN A 460 5.11 -11.87 -7.04
C ASN A 460 4.26 -12.44 -8.19
N LEU A 461 4.24 -11.76 -9.34
CA LEU A 461 3.49 -12.24 -10.51
C LEU A 461 4.09 -13.54 -11.05
N ALA A 462 5.41 -13.67 -11.09
CA ALA A 462 6.12 -14.87 -11.52
C ALA A 462 5.82 -16.09 -10.63
N ALA A 463 5.42 -15.89 -9.37
CA ALA A 463 5.02 -16.98 -8.48
C ALA A 463 3.69 -17.67 -8.88
N ASN A 464 3.03 -17.25 -9.97
CA ASN A 464 1.86 -17.94 -10.52
C ASN A 464 2.13 -18.52 -11.91
N LYS A 465 1.79 -19.81 -12.08
CA LYS A 465 2.00 -20.58 -13.32
C LYS A 465 1.52 -19.88 -14.59
N ARG A 466 0.31 -19.31 -14.58
CA ARG A 466 -0.26 -18.67 -15.79
C ARG A 466 0.43 -17.36 -16.13
N ASN A 467 0.78 -16.56 -15.13
CA ASN A 467 1.55 -15.34 -15.31
C ASN A 467 2.97 -15.65 -15.81
N ALA A 468 3.64 -16.64 -15.22
CA ALA A 468 4.97 -17.08 -15.63
C ALA A 468 5.01 -17.55 -17.09
N GLN A 469 3.98 -18.28 -17.53
CA GLN A 469 3.82 -18.65 -18.94
C GLN A 469 3.76 -17.43 -19.86
N ILE A 470 2.96 -16.41 -19.51
CA ILE A 470 2.86 -15.16 -20.29
C ILE A 470 4.19 -14.40 -20.28
N MET A 471 4.91 -14.36 -19.15
CA MET A 471 6.25 -13.76 -19.06
C MET A 471 7.27 -14.44 -19.97
N CYS A 472 7.10 -15.74 -20.24
CA CYS A 472 7.99 -16.51 -21.11
C CYS A 472 7.66 -16.38 -22.61
N GLU A 473 6.50 -15.82 -22.98
CA GLU A 473 6.07 -15.74 -24.37
C GLU A 473 7.09 -15.00 -25.27
N GLY A 474 7.24 -15.48 -26.51
CA GLY A 474 8.17 -14.91 -27.49
C GLY A 474 9.64 -15.01 -27.06
N HIS A 475 10.25 -13.88 -26.72
CA HIS A 475 11.65 -13.81 -26.28
C HIS A 475 11.78 -13.39 -24.81
N GLY A 476 10.70 -13.47 -24.02
CA GLY A 476 10.66 -13.00 -22.64
C GLY A 476 11.74 -13.60 -21.75
N LEU A 477 11.78 -14.93 -21.60
CA LEU A 477 12.80 -15.60 -20.78
C LEU A 477 14.22 -15.31 -21.25
N LYS A 478 14.45 -15.33 -22.58
CA LYS A 478 15.76 -15.01 -23.17
C LYS A 478 16.25 -13.61 -22.80
N MET A 479 15.36 -12.62 -22.81
CA MET A 479 15.70 -11.25 -22.43
C MET A 479 15.96 -11.12 -20.94
N LEU A 480 15.17 -11.78 -20.09
CA LEU A 480 15.38 -11.85 -18.64
C LEU A 480 16.73 -12.49 -18.30
N MET A 481 16.99 -13.70 -18.79
CA MET A 481 18.26 -14.42 -18.57
C MET A 481 19.47 -13.60 -18.99
N LYS A 482 19.43 -13.04 -20.21
CA LYS A 482 20.53 -12.21 -20.73
C LYS A 482 20.80 -11.00 -19.84
N ARG A 483 19.76 -10.36 -19.29
CA ARG A 483 19.91 -9.18 -18.43
C ARG A 483 20.40 -9.59 -17.03
N ALA A 484 19.78 -10.60 -16.42
CA ALA A 484 20.15 -11.13 -15.10
C ALA A 484 21.62 -11.56 -15.06
N LEU A 485 22.07 -12.38 -16.01
CA LEU A 485 23.46 -12.86 -16.08
C LEU A 485 24.47 -11.74 -16.38
N LYS A 486 24.08 -10.76 -17.22
CA LYS A 486 24.96 -9.64 -17.56
C LYS A 486 25.18 -8.69 -16.39
N LEU A 487 24.11 -8.39 -15.64
CA LEU A 487 24.14 -7.43 -14.53
C LEU A 487 24.39 -8.10 -13.17
N LYS A 488 24.30 -9.44 -13.11
CA LYS A 488 24.31 -10.23 -11.87
C LYS A 488 23.30 -9.70 -10.85
N ASP A 489 22.07 -9.47 -11.31
CA ASP A 489 20.98 -8.90 -10.51
C ASP A 489 20.23 -10.01 -9.75
N PRO A 490 20.36 -10.10 -8.40
CA PRO A 490 19.71 -11.15 -7.61
C PRO A 490 18.19 -11.09 -7.68
N LEU A 491 17.57 -9.90 -7.71
CA LEU A 491 16.11 -9.78 -7.73
C LEU A 491 15.52 -10.21 -9.07
N MET A 492 16.21 -9.90 -10.17
CA MET A 492 15.83 -10.44 -11.48
C MET A 492 16.01 -11.96 -11.54
N MET A 493 17.07 -12.49 -10.94
CA MET A 493 17.28 -13.92 -10.88
C MET A 493 16.22 -14.62 -9.99
N LYS A 494 15.80 -13.99 -8.89
CA LYS A 494 14.68 -14.44 -8.05
C LYS A 494 13.36 -14.51 -8.82
N MET A 495 13.09 -13.51 -9.66
CA MET A 495 11.94 -13.55 -10.58
C MET A 495 12.03 -14.74 -11.54
N ILE A 496 13.22 -15.00 -12.10
CA ILE A 496 13.45 -16.12 -13.02
C ILE A 496 13.32 -17.47 -12.29
N ARG A 497 13.81 -17.58 -11.05
CA ARG A 497 13.61 -18.76 -10.19
C ARG A 497 12.13 -19.04 -9.97
N ASN A 498 11.33 -18.00 -9.69
CA ASN A 498 9.88 -18.14 -9.56
C ASN A 498 9.22 -18.58 -10.88
N ILE A 499 9.79 -18.25 -12.03
CA ILE A 499 9.31 -18.77 -13.33
C ILE A 499 9.67 -20.25 -13.47
N SER A 500 10.88 -20.66 -13.05
CA SER A 500 11.39 -22.02 -13.25
C SER A 500 10.70 -23.07 -12.38
N GLN A 501 10.11 -22.69 -11.25
CA GLN A 501 9.38 -23.65 -10.40
C GLN A 501 8.22 -24.32 -11.16
N HIS A 502 7.46 -23.55 -11.95
CA HIS A 502 6.22 -24.05 -12.55
C HIS A 502 6.44 -25.11 -13.62
N ASP A 503 5.71 -26.22 -13.51
CA ASP A 503 5.68 -27.25 -14.55
C ASP A 503 4.99 -26.81 -15.84
N GLY A 504 5.45 -27.35 -16.95
CA GLY A 504 4.87 -27.15 -18.27
C GLY A 504 5.92 -26.80 -19.33
N PRO A 505 5.48 -26.35 -20.52
CA PRO A 505 6.39 -26.13 -21.65
C PRO A 505 7.41 -25.00 -21.40
N SER A 506 7.11 -24.07 -20.49
CA SER A 506 8.04 -22.99 -20.09
C SER A 506 9.29 -23.52 -19.39
N LYS A 507 9.20 -24.63 -18.63
CA LYS A 507 10.35 -25.23 -17.93
C LYS A 507 11.42 -25.72 -18.92
N ASN A 508 11.00 -26.28 -20.05
CA ASN A 508 11.91 -26.72 -21.12
C ASN A 508 12.70 -25.57 -21.78
N LEU A 509 12.24 -24.32 -21.66
CA LEU A 509 12.99 -23.17 -22.19
C LEU A 509 14.29 -22.91 -21.42
N PHE A 510 14.45 -23.48 -20.22
CA PHE A 510 15.65 -23.33 -19.40
C PHE A 510 16.82 -24.21 -19.86
N ILE A 511 16.58 -25.23 -20.69
CA ILE A 511 17.64 -26.16 -21.16
C ILE A 511 18.83 -25.40 -21.76
N ASP A 512 18.55 -24.37 -22.57
CA ASP A 512 19.57 -23.55 -23.23
C ASP A 512 20.43 -22.73 -22.25
N TYR A 513 20.01 -22.60 -20.98
CA TYR A 513 20.65 -21.75 -19.97
C TYR A 513 21.25 -22.53 -18.80
N VAL A 514 21.10 -23.86 -18.74
CA VAL A 514 21.62 -24.69 -17.63
C VAL A 514 23.13 -24.46 -17.44
N GLY A 515 23.89 -24.46 -18.54
CA GLY A 515 25.33 -24.20 -18.48
C GLY A 515 25.67 -22.78 -18.04
N ASP A 516 24.93 -21.77 -18.52
CA ASP A 516 25.14 -20.38 -18.13
C ASP A 516 24.91 -20.16 -16.63
N LEU A 517 23.86 -20.80 -16.06
CA LEU A 517 23.52 -20.78 -14.64
C LEU A 517 24.57 -21.53 -13.81
N ALA A 518 24.96 -22.74 -14.23
CA ALA A 518 25.98 -23.54 -13.56
C ALA A 518 27.33 -22.80 -13.49
N ALA A 519 27.67 -22.02 -14.52
CA ALA A 519 28.87 -21.19 -14.54
C ALA A 519 28.90 -20.10 -13.46
N GLN A 520 27.74 -19.71 -12.91
CA GLN A 520 27.64 -18.70 -11.85
C GLN A 520 27.79 -19.31 -10.45
N ILE A 521 27.87 -20.64 -10.31
CA ILE A 521 28.02 -21.27 -9.00
C ILE A 521 29.50 -21.33 -8.63
N GLY A 522 29.93 -20.41 -7.76
CA GLY A 522 31.31 -20.42 -7.27
C GLY A 522 31.60 -19.39 -6.19
N LEU A 523 32.69 -19.61 -5.46
CA LEU A 523 33.13 -18.79 -4.30
C LEU A 523 33.47 -17.32 -4.61
N LYS A 524 33.47 -16.91 -5.89
CA LYS A 524 33.80 -15.54 -6.31
C LYS A 524 32.57 -14.69 -6.58
N GLU A 525 31.41 -15.32 -6.63
CA GLU A 525 30.14 -14.68 -6.94
C GLU A 525 29.46 -14.22 -5.66
N GLU A 526 28.53 -13.28 -5.80
CA GLU A 526 27.72 -12.77 -4.70
C GLU A 526 26.74 -13.84 -4.24
N GLU A 527 26.72 -14.13 -2.94
CA GLU A 527 25.95 -15.23 -2.34
C GLU A 527 24.45 -15.14 -2.69
N GLU A 528 23.84 -13.96 -2.59
CA GLU A 528 22.44 -13.73 -2.99
C GLU A 528 22.17 -14.11 -4.45
N PHE A 529 23.11 -13.84 -5.37
CA PHE A 529 22.95 -14.21 -6.78
C PHE A 529 23.15 -15.71 -7.01
N VAL A 530 24.09 -16.32 -6.28
CA VAL A 530 24.35 -17.76 -6.35
C VAL A 530 23.15 -18.56 -5.82
N ILE A 531 22.52 -18.11 -4.73
CA ILE A 531 21.29 -18.70 -4.17
C ILE A 531 20.22 -18.78 -5.25
N GLU A 532 19.97 -17.69 -5.97
CA GLU A 532 18.92 -17.67 -6.99
C GLU A 532 19.29 -18.50 -8.24
N CYS A 533 20.58 -18.58 -8.61
CA CYS A 533 21.04 -19.46 -9.68
C CYS A 533 20.91 -20.95 -9.31
N LEU A 534 21.34 -21.32 -8.11
CA LEU A 534 21.20 -22.67 -7.56
C LEU A 534 19.72 -23.05 -7.49
N GLY A 535 18.89 -22.22 -6.85
CA GLY A 535 17.45 -22.46 -6.75
C GLY A 535 16.78 -22.56 -8.13
N THR A 536 17.25 -21.79 -9.12
CA THR A 536 16.73 -21.92 -10.49
C THR A 536 17.05 -23.27 -11.09
N LEU A 537 18.28 -23.78 -10.92
CA LEU A 537 18.70 -25.11 -11.37
C LEU A 537 17.98 -26.23 -10.61
N SER A 538 17.82 -26.10 -9.30
CA SER A 538 17.10 -27.03 -8.43
C SER A 538 15.64 -27.25 -8.87
N ASN A 539 15.01 -26.24 -9.45
CA ASN A 539 13.64 -26.34 -9.97
C ASN A 539 13.54 -27.12 -11.31
N LEU A 540 14.67 -27.41 -11.98
CA LEU A 540 14.69 -28.00 -13.32
C LEU A 540 14.61 -29.53 -13.28
N THR A 541 13.41 -30.03 -13.02
CA THR A 541 13.06 -31.45 -13.17
C THR A 541 12.67 -31.77 -14.62
N ILE A 542 13.62 -31.56 -15.53
CA ILE A 542 13.43 -31.79 -16.97
C ILE A 542 13.89 -33.22 -17.31
N PRO A 543 13.02 -34.09 -17.88
CA PRO A 543 13.43 -35.39 -18.38
C PRO A 543 14.55 -35.26 -19.43
N ASP A 544 15.50 -36.19 -19.43
CA ASP A 544 16.63 -36.25 -20.37
C ASP A 544 17.71 -35.13 -20.21
N LEU A 545 17.65 -34.30 -19.17
CA LEU A 545 18.73 -33.38 -18.85
C LEU A 545 19.92 -34.15 -18.25
N ASP A 546 21.09 -34.08 -18.90
CA ASP A 546 22.30 -34.78 -18.44
C ASP A 546 22.98 -34.01 -17.29
N TRP A 547 22.50 -34.21 -16.06
CA TRP A 547 23.09 -33.58 -14.88
C TRP A 547 24.52 -34.06 -14.61
N GLU A 548 24.88 -35.28 -15.04
CA GLU A 548 26.24 -35.81 -14.86
C GLU A 548 27.25 -34.96 -15.64
N LEU A 549 26.91 -34.59 -16.88
CA LEU A 549 27.71 -33.70 -17.70
C LEU A 549 27.85 -32.32 -17.04
N VAL A 550 26.75 -31.73 -16.56
CA VAL A 550 26.74 -30.42 -15.90
C VAL A 550 27.62 -30.41 -14.66
N LEU A 551 27.45 -31.38 -13.76
CA LEU A 551 28.25 -31.50 -12.52
C LEU A 551 29.75 -31.62 -12.81
N LYS A 552 30.13 -32.34 -13.88
CA LYS A 552 31.53 -32.52 -14.29
C LYS A 552 32.11 -31.28 -14.95
N GLU A 553 31.42 -30.70 -15.92
CA GLU A 553 31.91 -29.57 -16.72
C GLU A 553 32.17 -28.34 -15.85
N TYR A 554 31.28 -28.09 -14.89
CA TYR A 554 31.37 -26.93 -13.98
C TYR A 554 32.01 -27.27 -12.63
N ASN A 555 32.45 -28.51 -12.42
CA ASN A 555 33.10 -28.97 -11.19
C ASN A 555 32.29 -28.61 -9.92
N LEU A 556 30.99 -28.93 -9.94
CA LEU A 556 30.05 -28.52 -8.88
C LEU A 556 30.10 -29.43 -7.65
N VAL A 557 30.45 -30.70 -7.80
CA VAL A 557 30.43 -31.66 -6.68
C VAL A 557 31.31 -31.24 -5.49
N PRO A 558 32.56 -30.75 -5.68
CA PRO A 558 33.35 -30.21 -4.57
C PRO A 558 32.68 -29.00 -3.91
N TYR A 559 32.10 -28.10 -4.71
CA TYR A 559 31.39 -26.92 -4.19
C TYR A 559 30.22 -27.33 -3.31
N LEU A 560 29.33 -28.21 -3.80
CA LEU A 560 28.20 -28.71 -3.03
C LEU A 560 28.65 -29.35 -1.72
N LYS A 561 29.66 -30.23 -1.77
CA LYS A 561 30.18 -30.90 -0.57
C LYS A 561 30.76 -29.92 0.46
N ASP A 562 31.52 -28.92 0.02
CA ASP A 562 32.16 -27.98 0.94
C ASP A 562 31.14 -27.08 1.66
N HIS A 563 30.01 -26.77 1.00
CA HIS A 563 28.91 -25.97 1.57
C HIS A 563 27.92 -26.77 2.43
N LEU A 564 28.03 -28.11 2.49
CA LEU A 564 27.27 -28.92 3.45
C LEU A 564 27.86 -28.88 4.87
N LYS A 565 29.06 -28.32 5.06
CA LYS A 565 29.66 -28.23 6.40
C LYS A 565 28.89 -27.20 7.24
N PRO A 566 28.52 -27.52 8.49
CA PRO A 566 27.84 -26.56 9.37
C PRO A 566 28.61 -25.24 9.50
N GLY A 567 27.94 -24.12 9.28
CA GLY A 567 28.53 -22.77 9.35
C GLY A 567 29.49 -22.42 8.20
N SER A 568 29.42 -23.13 7.06
CA SER A 568 30.23 -22.82 5.87
C SER A 568 29.72 -21.62 5.06
N ALA A 569 28.42 -21.35 5.12
CA ALA A 569 27.72 -20.25 4.44
C ALA A 569 26.46 -19.87 5.25
N GLU A 570 25.68 -18.90 4.77
CA GLU A 570 24.37 -18.62 5.34
C GLU A 570 23.41 -19.80 5.09
N ASP A 571 22.47 -20.02 6.03
CA ASP A 571 21.58 -21.17 6.00
C ASP A 571 20.76 -21.24 4.70
N ASP A 572 20.38 -20.10 4.13
CA ASP A 572 19.68 -20.00 2.84
C ASP A 572 20.49 -20.64 1.69
N LEU A 573 21.81 -20.39 1.62
CA LEU A 573 22.67 -20.99 0.60
C LEU A 573 22.87 -22.49 0.85
N ILE A 574 23.07 -22.90 2.11
CA ILE A 574 23.23 -24.32 2.45
C ILE A 574 21.97 -25.10 2.09
N LEU A 575 20.79 -24.54 2.37
CA LEU A 575 19.51 -25.16 2.05
C LEU A 575 19.36 -25.35 0.53
N GLU A 576 19.68 -24.33 -0.29
CA GLU A 576 19.67 -24.49 -1.75
C GLU A 576 20.65 -25.55 -2.25
N VAL A 577 21.81 -25.69 -1.62
CA VAL A 577 22.76 -26.77 -1.93
C VAL A 577 22.14 -28.14 -1.64
N VAL A 578 21.41 -28.30 -0.54
CA VAL A 578 20.69 -29.54 -0.22
C VAL A 578 19.61 -29.83 -1.27
N ILE A 579 18.80 -28.84 -1.65
CA ILE A 579 17.75 -29.00 -2.67
C ILE A 579 18.35 -29.35 -4.03
N MET A 580 19.47 -28.72 -4.40
CA MET A 580 20.20 -29.02 -5.64
C MET A 580 20.69 -30.47 -5.64
N ILE A 581 21.26 -30.95 -4.52
CA ILE A 581 21.68 -32.36 -4.38
C ILE A 581 20.48 -33.29 -4.57
N GLY A 582 19.33 -32.98 -3.97
CA GLY A 582 18.10 -33.76 -4.15
C GLY A 582 17.67 -33.85 -5.62
N THR A 583 17.74 -32.73 -6.33
CA THR A 583 17.38 -32.61 -7.75
C THR A 583 18.28 -33.47 -8.63
N VAL A 584 19.61 -33.34 -8.49
CA VAL A 584 20.54 -34.14 -9.31
C VAL A 584 20.57 -35.61 -8.90
N SER A 585 20.14 -35.95 -7.68
CA SER A 585 20.08 -37.34 -7.21
C SER A 585 18.98 -38.17 -7.86
N MET A 586 18.10 -37.56 -8.66
CA MET A 586 17.12 -38.28 -9.49
C MET A 586 17.80 -39.09 -10.61
N ASP A 587 19.00 -38.68 -11.04
CA ASP A 587 19.77 -39.37 -12.07
C ASP A 587 20.71 -40.42 -11.45
N ASP A 588 20.66 -41.65 -11.99
CA ASP A 588 21.48 -42.77 -11.49
C ASP A 588 22.98 -42.51 -11.58
N SER A 589 23.44 -41.88 -12.67
CA SER A 589 24.85 -41.53 -12.88
C SER A 589 25.34 -40.48 -11.88
N CYS A 590 24.50 -39.48 -11.57
CA CYS A 590 24.74 -38.50 -10.53
C CYS A 590 24.79 -39.15 -9.15
N ALA A 591 23.82 -40.01 -8.81
CA ALA A 591 23.78 -40.73 -7.54
C ALA A 591 25.09 -41.51 -7.29
N VAL A 592 25.61 -42.22 -8.29
CA VAL A 592 26.92 -42.90 -8.21
C VAL A 592 28.07 -41.93 -7.94
N MET A 593 28.06 -40.74 -8.55
CA MET A 593 29.08 -39.71 -8.35
C MET A 593 29.02 -39.12 -6.93
N LEU A 594 27.82 -38.83 -6.42
CA LEU A 594 27.58 -38.26 -5.10
C LEU A 594 27.94 -39.27 -3.98
N ALA A 595 27.65 -40.55 -4.17
CA ALA A 595 28.07 -41.61 -3.25
C ALA A 595 29.59 -41.64 -3.07
N LYS A 596 30.34 -41.52 -4.17
CA LYS A 596 31.82 -41.56 -4.16
C LYS A 596 32.46 -40.27 -3.65
N SER A 597 31.75 -39.14 -3.67
CA SER A 597 32.30 -37.85 -3.27
C SER A 597 32.28 -37.64 -1.75
N GLY A 598 31.54 -38.46 -1.00
CA GLY A 598 31.36 -38.30 0.44
C GLY A 598 30.32 -37.24 0.81
N ILE A 599 29.35 -36.97 -0.07
CA ILE A 599 28.21 -36.09 0.21
C ILE A 599 27.24 -36.71 1.22
N ILE A 600 27.00 -38.03 1.15
CA ILE A 600 26.07 -38.72 2.08
C ILE A 600 26.51 -38.55 3.55
N PRO A 601 27.78 -38.79 3.94
CA PRO A 601 28.23 -38.48 5.30
C PRO A 601 28.09 -37.01 5.67
N ALA A 602 28.37 -36.09 4.75
CA ALA A 602 28.24 -34.65 4.99
C ALA A 602 26.79 -34.24 5.26
N LEU A 603 25.81 -34.83 4.54
CA LEU A 603 24.38 -34.62 4.80
C LEU A 603 23.97 -35.13 6.19
N ILE A 604 24.54 -36.23 6.68
CA ILE A 604 24.29 -36.73 8.04
C ILE A 604 24.89 -35.81 9.09
N GLU A 605 26.09 -35.29 8.87
CA GLU A 605 26.70 -34.29 9.75
C GLU A 605 25.85 -33.02 9.81
N LEU A 606 25.35 -32.54 8.65
CA LEU A 606 24.47 -31.38 8.58
C LEU A 606 23.13 -31.63 9.27
N LEU A 607 22.50 -32.79 9.02
CA LEU A 607 21.25 -33.19 9.67
C LEU A 607 21.40 -33.18 11.19
N ASN A 608 22.53 -33.65 11.70
CA ASN A 608 22.82 -33.65 13.13
C ASN A 608 23.06 -32.26 13.71
N ALA A 609 23.59 -31.33 12.91
CA ALA A 609 23.79 -29.96 13.34
C ALA A 609 22.48 -29.15 13.32
N GLN A 610 21.59 -29.42 12.36
CA GLN A 610 20.35 -28.68 12.11
C GLN A 610 19.07 -29.43 12.53
N GLN A 611 19.14 -30.28 13.56
CA GLN A 611 17.99 -31.10 14.01
C GLN A 611 16.80 -30.28 14.54
N GLU A 612 17.01 -29.01 14.90
CA GLU A 612 15.97 -28.11 15.40
C GLU A 612 15.26 -27.34 14.27
N ASP A 613 15.76 -27.43 13.03
CA ASP A 613 15.19 -26.78 11.86
C ASP A 613 14.44 -27.78 10.98
N ASP A 614 13.11 -27.76 11.07
CA ASP A 614 12.21 -28.64 10.32
C ASP A 614 12.47 -28.60 8.80
N GLU A 615 12.87 -27.46 8.22
CA GLU A 615 13.08 -27.33 6.78
C GLU A 615 14.34 -28.06 6.35
N PHE A 616 15.46 -27.88 7.08
CA PHE A 616 16.68 -28.67 6.84
C PHE A 616 16.42 -30.16 7.01
N VAL A 617 15.71 -30.56 8.06
CA VAL A 617 15.36 -31.97 8.29
C VAL A 617 14.54 -32.50 7.12
N CYS A 618 13.50 -31.79 6.71
CA CYS A 618 12.63 -32.19 5.60
C CYS A 618 13.41 -32.34 4.29
N GLN A 619 14.21 -31.35 3.90
CA GLN A 619 14.96 -31.38 2.65
C GLN A 619 16.04 -32.47 2.66
N ILE A 620 16.79 -32.64 3.76
CA ILE A 620 17.81 -33.70 3.83
C ILE A 620 17.17 -35.09 3.78
N VAL A 621 16.04 -35.29 4.48
CA VAL A 621 15.28 -36.54 4.39
C VAL A 621 14.78 -36.78 2.97
N TYR A 622 14.32 -35.75 2.27
CA TYR A 622 13.94 -35.83 0.87
C TYR A 622 15.12 -36.21 -0.04
N VAL A 623 16.32 -35.69 0.22
CA VAL A 623 17.54 -36.14 -0.48
C VAL A 623 17.77 -37.63 -0.25
N PHE A 624 17.63 -38.13 0.99
CA PHE A 624 17.75 -39.56 1.25
C PHE A 624 16.67 -40.39 0.56
N TYR A 625 15.43 -39.91 0.52
CA TYR A 625 14.35 -40.52 -0.23
C TYR A 625 14.73 -40.70 -1.71
N GLN A 626 15.27 -39.67 -2.36
CA GLN A 626 15.73 -39.77 -3.75
C GLN A 626 16.89 -40.77 -3.88
N MET A 627 17.87 -40.67 -2.98
CA MET A 627 19.06 -41.51 -3.00
C MET A 627 18.79 -42.99 -2.72
N VAL A 628 17.76 -43.38 -1.96
CA VAL A 628 17.51 -44.81 -1.66
C VAL A 628 17.02 -45.61 -2.86
N PHE A 629 16.56 -44.98 -3.94
CA PHE A 629 16.21 -45.68 -5.17
C PHE A 629 17.43 -46.26 -5.90
N HIS A 630 18.59 -45.60 -5.78
CA HIS A 630 19.82 -45.99 -6.47
C HIS A 630 20.69 -46.93 -5.62
N GLN A 631 21.15 -48.04 -6.19
CA GLN A 631 21.92 -49.05 -5.46
C GLN A 631 23.20 -48.47 -4.83
N ALA A 632 23.93 -47.61 -5.57
CA ALA A 632 25.23 -47.08 -5.15
C ALA A 632 25.14 -46.19 -3.89
N THR A 633 24.11 -45.37 -3.80
CA THR A 633 23.84 -44.49 -2.65
C THR A 633 23.14 -45.25 -1.53
N ARG A 634 22.18 -46.14 -1.86
CA ARG A 634 21.49 -47.00 -0.89
C ARG A 634 22.47 -47.83 -0.07
N ASP A 635 23.49 -48.41 -0.70
CA ASP A 635 24.51 -49.18 0.02
C ASP A 635 25.26 -48.33 1.06
N VAL A 636 25.63 -47.09 0.73
CA VAL A 636 26.30 -46.17 1.66
C VAL A 636 25.35 -45.77 2.79
N ILE A 637 24.11 -45.38 2.46
CA ILE A 637 23.09 -44.97 3.45
C ILE A 637 22.85 -46.10 4.47
N ILE A 638 22.64 -47.33 4.00
CA ILE A 638 22.28 -48.46 4.87
C ILE A 638 23.47 -49.00 5.67
N LYS A 639 24.64 -49.13 5.04
CA LYS A 639 25.79 -49.87 5.61
C LYS A 639 26.83 -48.97 6.27
N GLU A 640 26.97 -47.74 5.80
CA GLU A 640 28.07 -46.86 6.20
C GLU A 640 27.61 -45.67 7.06
N THR A 641 26.29 -45.47 7.23
CA THR A 641 25.74 -44.37 8.02
C THR A 641 24.75 -44.81 9.10
N GLN A 642 24.35 -43.88 9.96
CA GLN A 642 23.27 -44.06 10.94
C GLN A 642 21.90 -43.56 10.41
N ALA A 643 21.80 -43.20 9.13
CA ALA A 643 20.58 -42.62 8.55
C ALA A 643 19.31 -43.44 8.84
N PRO A 644 19.30 -44.79 8.70
CA PRO A 644 18.08 -45.57 8.98
C PRO A 644 17.61 -45.47 10.43
N ALA A 645 18.53 -45.33 11.40
CA ALA A 645 18.16 -45.13 12.80
C ALA A 645 17.53 -43.75 13.02
N TYR A 646 18.13 -42.70 12.46
CA TYR A 646 17.58 -41.34 12.52
C TYR A 646 16.21 -41.24 11.86
N LEU A 647 16.00 -41.87 10.71
CA LEU A 647 14.70 -41.89 10.02
C LEU A 647 13.62 -42.59 10.85
N ILE A 648 13.97 -43.63 11.62
CA ILE A 648 13.04 -44.28 12.57
C ILE A 648 12.62 -43.30 13.66
N ASP A 649 13.55 -42.51 14.20
CA ASP A 649 13.22 -41.51 15.21
C ASP A 649 12.30 -40.42 14.62
N LEU A 650 12.61 -39.94 13.42
CA LEU A 650 11.84 -38.92 12.69
C LEU A 650 10.46 -39.39 12.18
N MET A 651 10.20 -40.69 12.14
CA MET A 651 8.85 -41.21 11.85
C MET A 651 7.81 -40.77 12.90
N HIS A 652 8.28 -40.31 14.07
CA HIS A 652 7.47 -39.79 15.17
C HIS A 652 7.52 -38.25 15.26
N ASP A 653 8.06 -37.58 14.25
CA ASP A 653 8.21 -36.11 14.27
C ASP A 653 6.85 -35.40 14.38
N LYS A 654 6.82 -34.17 14.90
CA LYS A 654 5.59 -33.37 14.98
C LYS A 654 5.11 -32.94 13.59
N ASN A 655 6.03 -32.70 12.67
CA ASN A 655 5.77 -32.30 11.31
C ASN A 655 5.27 -33.49 10.47
N ALA A 656 4.08 -33.34 9.88
CA ALA A 656 3.42 -34.41 9.13
C ALA A 656 4.18 -34.80 7.85
N GLU A 657 4.83 -33.83 7.20
CA GLU A 657 5.55 -34.09 5.96
C GLU A 657 6.86 -34.83 6.23
N ILE A 658 7.59 -34.45 7.28
CA ILE A 658 8.80 -35.20 7.72
C ILE A 658 8.43 -36.65 8.01
N ARG A 659 7.34 -36.89 8.77
CA ARG A 659 6.87 -38.26 9.03
C ARG A 659 6.59 -39.03 7.74
N LYS A 660 5.90 -38.42 6.79
CA LYS A 660 5.52 -39.04 5.51
C LYS A 660 6.73 -39.40 4.66
N VAL A 661 7.67 -38.48 4.48
CA VAL A 661 8.88 -38.74 3.66
C VAL A 661 9.78 -39.76 4.36
N CYS A 662 9.94 -39.69 5.69
CA CYS A 662 10.65 -40.70 6.47
C CYS A 662 10.03 -42.09 6.33
N ASP A 663 8.71 -42.21 6.49
CA ASP A 663 7.98 -43.47 6.41
C ASP A 663 8.17 -44.17 5.05
N ASN A 664 8.01 -43.40 3.97
CA ASN A 664 8.25 -43.87 2.60
C ASN A 664 9.71 -44.29 2.37
N THR A 665 10.67 -43.52 2.90
CA THR A 665 12.10 -43.83 2.78
C THR A 665 12.44 -45.12 3.52
N LEU A 666 11.88 -45.32 4.72
CA LEU A 666 12.06 -46.52 5.52
C LEU A 666 11.44 -47.76 4.87
N ASP A 667 10.29 -47.63 4.21
CA ASP A 667 9.68 -48.74 3.47
C ASP A 667 10.56 -49.22 2.34
N ILE A 668 11.14 -48.30 1.57
CA ILE A 668 12.13 -48.64 0.53
C ILE A 668 13.34 -49.34 1.17
N ILE A 669 13.90 -48.81 2.27
CA ILE A 669 15.02 -49.45 2.97
C ILE A 669 14.67 -50.88 3.43
N ALA A 670 13.46 -51.07 3.96
CA ALA A 670 12.98 -52.35 4.46
C ALA A 670 12.85 -53.43 3.36
N GLU A 671 12.56 -53.03 2.12
CA GLU A 671 12.52 -53.93 0.97
C GLU A 671 13.92 -54.44 0.56
N TYR A 672 14.96 -53.60 0.72
CA TYR A 672 16.31 -53.91 0.24
C TYR A 672 17.26 -54.45 1.31
N ASP A 673 16.98 -54.27 2.61
CA ASP A 673 17.77 -54.82 3.70
C ASP A 673 16.92 -55.58 4.74
N VAL A 674 17.17 -56.88 4.88
CA VAL A 674 16.38 -57.78 5.73
C VAL A 674 16.54 -57.48 7.23
N GLU A 675 17.71 -57.01 7.65
CA GLU A 675 17.96 -56.73 9.08
C GLU A 675 17.27 -55.43 9.50
N TRP A 676 17.41 -54.38 8.68
CA TRP A 676 16.69 -53.13 8.87
C TRP A 676 15.19 -53.31 8.68
N GLY A 677 14.73 -54.10 7.72
CA GLY A 677 13.31 -54.38 7.52
C GLY A 677 12.64 -54.96 8.77
N LYS A 678 13.30 -55.89 9.47
CA LYS A 678 12.80 -56.40 10.76
C LYS A 678 12.76 -55.34 11.85
N LYS A 679 13.78 -54.48 11.93
CA LYS A 679 13.85 -53.39 12.94
C LYS A 679 12.76 -52.35 12.68
N ILE A 680 12.62 -51.89 11.45
CA ILE A 680 11.62 -50.91 11.01
C ILE A 680 10.22 -51.45 11.28
N GLN A 681 9.93 -52.69 10.88
CA GLN A 681 8.64 -53.32 11.14
C GLN A 681 8.33 -53.44 12.64
N SER A 682 9.32 -53.78 13.46
CA SER A 682 9.17 -53.85 14.92
C SER A 682 8.84 -52.49 15.52
N GLU A 683 9.51 -51.42 15.10
CA GLU A 683 9.24 -50.06 15.61
C GLU A 683 7.89 -49.53 15.11
N LYS A 684 7.55 -49.71 13.83
CA LYS A 684 6.20 -49.39 13.30
C LYS A 684 5.09 -50.10 14.09
N PHE A 685 5.29 -51.39 14.42
CA PHE A 685 4.33 -52.17 15.21
C PHE A 685 4.22 -51.66 16.66
N ARG A 686 5.34 -51.38 17.33
CA ARG A 686 5.34 -50.81 18.69
C ARG A 686 4.61 -49.48 18.74
N TRP A 687 4.85 -48.64 17.74
CA TRP A 687 4.21 -47.34 17.63
C TRP A 687 2.69 -47.44 17.44
N HIS A 688 2.25 -48.25 16.48
CA HIS A 688 0.82 -48.50 16.26
C HIS A 688 0.12 -48.96 17.54
N ASN A 689 0.74 -49.90 18.26
CA ASN A 689 0.20 -50.38 19.53
C ASN A 689 0.22 -49.31 20.63
N SER A 690 1.24 -48.45 20.68
CA SER A 690 1.31 -47.33 21.64
C SER A 690 0.17 -46.34 21.42
N GLN A 691 -0.08 -45.94 20.16
CA GLN A 691 -1.22 -45.07 19.83
C GLN A 691 -2.56 -45.73 20.15
N TRP A 692 -2.69 -47.03 19.88
CA TRP A 692 -3.88 -47.79 20.22
C TRP A 692 -4.10 -47.86 21.74
N LEU A 693 -3.04 -48.09 22.52
CA LEU A 693 -3.10 -48.11 23.99
C LEU A 693 -3.50 -46.74 24.55
N GLU A 694 -2.92 -45.64 24.05
CA GLU A 694 -3.30 -44.27 24.43
C GLU A 694 -4.77 -43.98 24.11
N MET A 695 -5.26 -44.39 22.94
CA MET A 695 -6.67 -44.27 22.58
C MET A 695 -7.58 -45.08 23.53
N VAL A 696 -7.16 -46.28 23.93
CA VAL A 696 -7.91 -47.14 24.86
C VAL A 696 -7.91 -46.57 26.29
N GLU A 697 -6.79 -46.03 26.77
CA GLU A 697 -6.69 -45.36 28.08
C GLU A 697 -7.54 -44.09 28.14
N ASN A 698 -7.50 -43.25 27.10
CA ASN A 698 -8.33 -42.03 27.04
C ASN A 698 -9.83 -42.34 27.00
N ARG A 699 -10.24 -43.42 26.33
CA ARG A 699 -11.64 -43.90 26.37
C ARG A 699 -12.07 -44.39 27.77
N GLN A 700 -11.16 -45.00 28.54
CA GLN A 700 -11.46 -45.40 29.92
C GLN A 700 -11.55 -44.21 30.88
N MET A 701 -10.89 -43.08 30.57
CA MET A 701 -10.97 -41.85 31.36
C MET A 701 -12.26 -41.05 31.08
N ASP A 702 -12.74 -41.01 29.83
CA ASP A 702 -14.01 -40.35 29.47
C ASP A 702 -15.24 -41.07 30.07
N GLU A 703 -15.15 -42.37 30.35
CA GLU A 703 -16.18 -43.13 31.07
C GLU A 703 -16.13 -42.95 32.61
N ALA A 704 -15.12 -42.24 33.13
CA ALA A 704 -14.85 -42.10 34.57
C ALA A 704 -15.22 -40.73 35.18
N GLU A 705 -16.08 -39.91 34.54
CA GLU A 705 -16.72 -38.77 35.23
C GLU A 705 -17.98 -39.20 36.01
N PRO A 706 -18.08 -38.88 37.33
CA PRO A 706 -19.19 -39.34 38.17
C PRO A 706 -20.40 -38.40 38.09
N PHE A 707 -21.35 -38.67 37.18
CA PHE A 707 -22.68 -38.04 37.20
C PHE A 707 -23.79 -39.01 37.64
N MET A 708 -24.03 -38.98 38.95
CA MET A 708 -25.34 -38.99 39.65
C MET A 708 -26.55 -39.61 38.91
N TYR A 709 -26.88 -40.84 39.34
CA TYR A 709 -28.21 -41.46 39.49
C TYR A 709 -29.42 -40.96 38.68
N GLY A 710 -29.96 -41.89 37.88
CA GLY A 710 -31.32 -41.90 37.34
C GLY A 710 -31.71 -43.29 36.81
N ASP A 711 -31.92 -44.21 37.76
CA ASP A 711 -32.63 -45.52 37.75
C ASP A 711 -33.19 -46.09 36.43
N ASP A 712 -32.78 -47.34 36.16
CA ASP A 712 -33.55 -48.49 35.62
C ASP A 712 -32.89 -49.23 34.45
N GLY A 713 -32.19 -50.34 34.75
CA GLY A 713 -31.81 -51.36 33.76
C GLY A 713 -30.50 -52.12 34.01
N GLU A 714 -30.55 -53.10 34.92
CA GLU A 714 -29.67 -54.28 35.17
C GLU A 714 -28.89 -54.89 33.96
N PRO A 715 -27.85 -55.73 34.17
CA PRO A 715 -26.43 -55.42 33.95
C PRO A 715 -25.81 -56.24 32.78
N PHE A 716 -24.77 -55.73 32.13
CA PHE A 716 -24.02 -56.50 31.12
C PHE A 716 -22.54 -56.63 31.46
N LEU A 717 -22.25 -57.58 32.35
CA LEU A 717 -20.96 -58.26 32.41
C LEU A 717 -21.21 -59.74 32.14
N GLN A 718 -21.03 -60.18 30.89
CA GLN A 718 -20.51 -61.53 30.60
C GLN A 718 -20.08 -61.70 29.13
N ASN A 719 -18.79 -61.98 28.97
CA ASN A 719 -18.23 -63.05 28.13
C ASN A 719 -18.62 -63.07 26.64
N GLY A 720 -18.04 -62.15 25.85
CA GLY A 720 -17.88 -62.32 24.41
C GLY A 720 -16.43 -62.07 24.02
N ASP A 721 -15.81 -63.02 23.33
CA ASP A 721 -14.41 -63.00 22.92
C ASP A 721 -14.12 -61.75 22.06
N ILE A 722 -13.10 -60.97 22.44
CA ILE A 722 -12.75 -59.66 21.82
C ILE A 722 -12.29 -59.82 20.36
N LEU A 723 -12.02 -61.05 19.92
CA LEU A 723 -11.49 -61.41 18.60
C LEU A 723 -12.55 -61.51 17.48
N GLU A 724 -13.84 -61.39 17.77
CA GLU A 724 -14.91 -61.53 16.77
C GLU A 724 -15.58 -60.21 16.32
N ARG A 725 -14.97 -59.05 16.58
CA ARG A 725 -15.48 -57.79 16.00
C ARG A 725 -15.02 -57.63 14.54
N PRO A 726 -15.93 -57.40 13.57
CA PRO A 726 -15.59 -57.30 12.15
C PRO A 726 -14.67 -56.12 11.77
N ASP A 727 -14.48 -55.17 12.68
CA ASP A 727 -13.74 -53.92 12.42
C ASP A 727 -12.21 -54.06 12.52
N LEU A 728 -11.71 -55.29 12.71
CA LEU A 728 -10.28 -55.62 12.90
C LEU A 728 -9.62 -56.33 11.70
N PHE A 729 -10.32 -56.50 10.58
CA PHE A 729 -9.76 -57.06 9.34
C PHE A 729 -9.70 -56.03 8.21
N TYR A 730 -8.52 -55.93 7.59
CA TYR A 730 -8.21 -55.24 6.33
C TYR A 730 -9.43 -54.93 5.44
N SER A 731 -9.69 -53.64 5.19
CA SER A 731 -10.30 -53.25 3.93
C SER A 731 -9.22 -53.32 2.85
N ALA A 732 -9.31 -54.35 2.02
CA ALA A 732 -8.41 -54.64 0.91
C ALA A 732 -8.68 -53.75 -0.32
N ASP A 733 -8.75 -52.43 -0.14
CA ASP A 733 -8.95 -51.45 -1.23
C ASP A 733 -7.72 -50.53 -1.44
N GLY A 734 -6.56 -50.94 -0.94
CA GLY A 734 -5.29 -50.20 -1.09
C GLY A 734 -4.22 -50.89 -1.95
N ILE A 735 -4.54 -51.97 -2.65
CA ILE A 735 -3.59 -52.63 -3.56
C ILE A 735 -3.68 -51.94 -4.94
N ILE A 736 -2.63 -51.19 -5.26
CA ILE A 736 -1.98 -51.01 -6.56
C ILE A 736 -2.86 -51.39 -7.78
N PRO A 737 -3.24 -50.45 -8.67
CA PRO A 737 -3.62 -50.87 -10.01
C PRO A 737 -2.40 -51.49 -10.66
N ALA A 738 -2.56 -52.73 -11.13
CA ALA A 738 -1.56 -53.47 -11.88
C ALA A 738 -1.28 -52.76 -13.22
N ASP A 739 -0.42 -51.76 -13.17
CA ASP A 739 0.47 -51.38 -14.27
C ASP A 739 1.75 -50.84 -13.64
N GLY A 740 2.86 -51.54 -13.88
CA GLY A 740 4.13 -51.33 -13.21
C GLY A 740 4.88 -50.13 -13.77
N ALA A 741 4.93 -49.05 -12.99
CA ALA A 741 6.02 -48.08 -12.84
C ALA A 741 5.43 -46.85 -12.12
N ILE A 742 5.64 -46.75 -10.82
CA ILE A 742 5.38 -45.49 -10.11
C ILE A 742 6.63 -44.63 -10.34
N SER A 743 6.60 -43.80 -11.37
CA SER A 743 7.65 -42.82 -11.68
C SER A 743 7.72 -41.72 -10.59
N PRO A 744 8.84 -40.97 -10.47
CA PRO A 744 9.04 -39.89 -9.50
C PRO A 744 8.04 -38.70 -9.58
N GLU A 745 7.07 -38.74 -10.50
CA GLU A 745 6.15 -37.64 -10.84
C GLU A 745 5.16 -37.28 -9.74
N PHE A 746 4.97 -38.10 -8.69
CA PHE A 746 4.01 -37.80 -7.62
C PHE A 746 4.56 -36.83 -6.55
N PHE A 747 5.84 -36.47 -6.63
CA PHE A 747 6.53 -35.58 -5.69
C PHE A 747 6.98 -34.24 -6.32
N THR A 748 6.61 -33.93 -7.57
CA THR A 748 6.83 -32.60 -8.15
C THR A 748 6.16 -31.48 -7.34
N ASP A 749 5.10 -31.81 -6.59
CA ASP A 749 4.44 -30.88 -5.67
C ASP A 749 5.31 -30.48 -4.45
N PHE A 750 6.37 -31.25 -4.13
CA PHE A 750 7.33 -30.91 -3.06
C PHE A 750 8.36 -29.84 -3.48
N GLN A 751 8.67 -29.72 -4.78
CA GLN A 751 9.47 -28.63 -5.31
C GLN A 751 8.63 -27.36 -5.59
N ASN A 752 7.31 -27.51 -5.76
CA ASN A 752 6.41 -26.43 -6.17
C ASN A 752 5.70 -25.69 -5.03
N GLY A 753 5.92 -26.05 -3.75
CA GLY A 753 5.25 -25.41 -2.61
C GLY A 753 3.71 -25.54 -2.60
N ASP A 754 3.14 -26.34 -3.51
CA ASP A 754 1.71 -26.48 -3.73
C ASP A 754 1.13 -27.58 -2.83
N LEU A 755 1.18 -27.37 -1.52
CA LEU A 755 0.24 -28.00 -0.55
C LEU A 755 0.19 -27.26 0.81
N LEU A 756 0.74 -26.04 0.90
CA LEU A 756 0.50 -25.17 2.05
C LEU A 756 -0.91 -24.53 1.95
N GLY A 757 -1.89 -25.19 2.56
CA GLY A 757 -3.10 -24.51 3.04
C GLY A 757 -2.74 -23.36 3.99
N PRO A 758 -3.64 -22.38 4.16
CA PRO A 758 -3.34 -20.95 4.22
C PRO A 758 -2.58 -20.52 5.49
N GLN A 759 -1.27 -20.67 5.50
CA GLN A 759 -0.35 -19.86 6.29
C GLN A 759 0.91 -19.64 5.45
N GLY A 760 1.06 -18.41 4.93
CA GLY A 760 2.37 -17.98 4.45
C GLY A 760 3.38 -18.07 5.58
N PHE A 761 4.61 -18.43 5.25
CA PHE A 761 5.84 -18.29 6.04
C PHE A 761 5.62 -17.71 7.46
N PRO A 762 5.54 -18.55 8.51
CA PRO A 762 5.87 -18.10 9.84
C PRO A 762 7.39 -18.18 9.96
N SER A 763 8.07 -17.07 9.69
CA SER A 763 9.41 -16.82 10.20
C SER A 763 9.37 -16.98 11.73
N SER A 764 9.86 -18.13 12.24
CA SER A 764 10.03 -18.39 13.67
C SER A 764 11.47 -18.79 13.99
N VAL A 765 12.43 -17.99 13.52
CA VAL A 765 13.72 -17.87 14.21
C VAL A 765 13.51 -16.91 15.38
N LYS A 766 13.23 -17.44 16.57
CA LYS A 766 13.26 -16.63 17.78
C LYS A 766 14.69 -16.48 18.26
N GLY A 767 15.28 -15.36 17.87
CA GLY A 767 16.24 -14.64 18.70
C GLY A 767 17.68 -14.76 18.25
N ILE A 768 18.03 -14.05 17.17
CA ILE A 768 19.08 -13.00 17.11
C ILE A 768 18.95 -12.38 15.70
N GLY A 769 18.57 -11.10 15.62
CA GLY A 769 18.68 -10.23 14.44
C GLY A 769 17.83 -10.62 13.21
N GLN A 770 16.66 -9.99 13.05
CA GLN A 770 15.88 -10.03 11.80
C GLN A 770 16.75 -9.62 10.60
N PRO A 771 16.74 -10.34 9.46
CA PRO A 771 17.14 -9.72 8.20
C PRO A 771 16.01 -8.77 7.80
N GLU A 772 16.33 -7.47 7.79
CA GLU A 772 15.47 -6.34 7.41
C GLU A 772 15.01 -6.47 5.94
N SER A 773 14.09 -7.38 5.68
CA SER A 773 13.43 -7.56 4.40
C SER A 773 12.37 -6.46 4.25
N VAL A 774 12.71 -5.40 3.50
CA VAL A 774 11.93 -4.40 2.70
C VAL A 774 10.58 -3.84 3.22
N VAL A 775 9.88 -4.52 4.11
CA VAL A 775 8.65 -4.14 4.82
C VAL A 775 8.86 -2.91 5.72
N PHE A 776 10.09 -2.64 6.18
CA PHE A 776 10.38 -1.46 7.02
C PHE A 776 10.48 -0.12 6.25
N ILE A 777 10.50 -0.14 4.91
CA ILE A 777 10.71 1.09 4.13
C ILE A 777 9.40 1.86 3.88
N LEU A 778 8.23 1.20 3.94
CA LEU A 778 6.93 1.86 3.69
C LEU A 778 6.15 2.24 4.97
N SER A 779 6.55 1.76 6.14
CA SER A 779 5.88 2.07 7.42
C SER A 779 6.27 3.44 8.03
N VAL A 780 7.25 4.14 7.46
CA VAL A 780 7.78 5.41 8.01
C VAL A 780 7.31 6.66 7.23
N TRP A 781 6.39 6.51 6.26
CA TRP A 781 5.95 7.60 5.36
C TRP A 781 4.42 7.83 5.33
N CYS A 782 3.73 7.61 6.45
CA CYS A 782 2.34 8.06 6.66
C CYS A 782 2.27 9.25 7.62
#